data_AF-A0A0P8XTM6-F1
#
_entry.id   AF-A0A0P8XTM6-F1
#
_cell.length_a   1.000
_cell.length_b   1.000
_cell.length_c   1.000
_cell.angle_alpha   90.00
_cell.angle_beta   90.00
_cell.angle_gamma   90.00
#
_symmetry.space_group_name_H-M   'P 1'
#
loop_
_entity.id
_entity.type
_entity.pdbx_description
1 polymer ?
#
loop_
_entity_poly.entity_id
_entity_poly.type
_entity_poly.pdbx_seq_one_letter_code
_entity_poly.pdbx_strand_id
1 'polypeptide(L)'
;MSGNDVSVTETAQSDQYQPANAAAHHQYYRYHKQHQQQQQQQQQQQQQQHQQQLQQQSYLRQQQRQLQWEQQQQQQQHQQQQLQHQLTNSSSEFDEFHWPSKQTGGETLGGKIYITPADIPPPPQPPLLNNSSNSHSHHNGNKARQQQHQHQQQQQQHPHLHPHIHPHPHPLPHHQHGHRTPPHRCKCEHPSIELMGYEDAAIATATASNTAANVGGGGGMHHHQRHQHPPYYYKAMVGRRPSAKLHESMLGGGSSLEEDDVVSAGSFGEGMSRFKNLMSSKEKKRRLRIILTTITAIVGLALLATALYFIIRTDEKDGSDNNDGSSDNAIDLEDVLSGQLYAKRFNGSWSNGNSLIYKESASIIEYDAKTGVRTTLLHNAGQYVLYEKSADGQFLLLAKNYKKNFRYSFLAEYDLYNFNTSQTTALTIQGQQLYLSMVQWAPKGNALVINYDRNLYYKQNALDEEIVLTNDEQAGILNGIPDWVYEEEVFSSNVATWFNPSGSQLAFIRFDDSSTHLINFPYYGDAGDLRYQYPLHQVIAYPKAGSSNPSVQLIMVDLEKAVAGGQREGFVTKMPVPSALNTETDYIVTVVSWVDNDNVLSIWMNRIQNAAYVETFNGLTRKTIYRTVSETGWVDLYTAPFRNRNGSRLAVVLPHNNYKHLQLLSSSVVSSEPQQLEPLTEGKYVVDSILHWDGDTDVIFYTANTEEHPEHLHLYAIRAQSKQSAKCLTCNLIKSGDVQQTYFSAIFNDNNHIVITSQGPGIPTTHIYEWKYENSQVQLSHVIDWETNEALRAKLKGVALPSHKILTFNIDGGFQAKVLLQLPPNLDTSGKTKYPMLVDVYGGPDSYSVTTKWMLDWGTYLSSNQSVIYAKIDGRGSGLRGESLLHAIYLQLGTVEISDQISVTRNLTQLYNYIDPDHVGIWGWSYGGYAAAMALANDDNQVFKCAASIAPVTDWAYYDSIYTERYMGLPTTNEGGYANSRLSTRAQKLRGKKYLLVHGTLDDNVHYQQAMILAKNLERYDILFKQISYADEDHGLSNVRPHLYHSLDRFFGECFASSRLMKSAK
;
A
#
# COMPACT_ATOMS: atom_id res chain seq x y z
N MET A 1 -9.08 13.21 49.62
CA MET A 1 -9.71 13.35 50.95
C MET A 1 -11.22 13.33 50.71
N SER A 2 -11.96 12.26 51.01
CA SER A 2 -12.31 11.74 52.34
C SER A 2 -13.03 12.79 53.20
N GLY A 3 -14.28 12.61 53.63
CA GLY A 3 -15.21 11.47 53.47
C GLY A 3 -16.14 11.37 54.68
N ASN A 4 -17.07 10.41 54.67
CA ASN A 4 -17.77 9.85 55.84
C ASN A 4 -18.78 10.77 56.60
N ASP A 5 -19.86 10.26 57.23
CA ASP A 5 -20.66 9.04 56.96
C ASP A 5 -21.97 8.99 57.80
N VAL A 6 -22.77 7.93 57.55
CA VAL A 6 -23.65 7.21 58.52
C VAL A 6 -24.99 7.83 58.97
N SER A 7 -25.96 6.92 59.14
CA SER A 7 -27.37 7.08 59.53
C SER A 7 -27.68 6.42 60.88
N VAL A 8 -28.90 6.64 61.42
CA VAL A 8 -29.69 5.82 62.38
C VAL A 8 -31.01 6.60 62.62
N THR A 9 -32.21 6.12 62.23
CA THR A 9 -33.19 5.26 62.97
C THR A 9 -33.55 5.79 64.38
N GLU A 10 -34.78 5.67 64.92
CA GLU A 10 -35.74 4.55 64.85
C GLU A 10 -37.16 4.92 65.41
N THR A 11 -38.24 4.28 64.92
CA THR A 11 -39.61 4.12 65.57
C THR A 11 -40.44 5.33 66.08
N ALA A 12 -41.76 5.24 66.37
CA ALA A 12 -42.93 4.53 65.81
C ALA A 12 -44.23 4.92 66.58
N GLN A 13 -45.43 4.89 65.94
CA GLN A 13 -46.67 4.26 66.49
C GLN A 13 -47.94 4.43 65.62
N SER A 14 -48.84 3.44 65.77
CA SER A 14 -50.23 3.26 65.29
C SER A 14 -51.14 4.50 65.27
N ASP A 15 -51.96 4.77 64.24
CA ASP A 15 -53.12 4.04 63.67
C ASP A 15 -54.46 4.21 64.42
N GLN A 16 -55.46 4.83 63.77
CA GLN A 16 -56.80 4.28 63.47
C GLN A 16 -57.80 5.36 62.99
N TYR A 17 -58.41 5.16 61.80
CA TYR A 17 -59.88 5.23 61.60
C TYR A 17 -60.26 4.58 60.24
N GLN A 18 -61.50 4.10 60.11
CA GLN A 18 -61.92 3.17 59.04
C GLN A 18 -62.47 3.82 57.74
N PRO A 19 -62.60 3.05 56.63
CA PRO A 19 -62.65 3.60 55.27
C PRO A 19 -64.06 3.77 54.65
N ALA A 20 -64.12 4.60 53.60
CA ALA A 20 -65.19 4.61 52.61
C ALA A 20 -64.63 4.88 51.19
N ASN A 21 -65.42 4.58 50.15
CA ASN A 21 -65.20 4.99 48.74
C ASN A 21 -63.98 4.43 47.96
N ALA A 22 -63.60 3.17 48.19
CA ALA A 22 -62.70 2.43 47.28
C ALA A 22 -63.22 2.36 45.81
N ALA A 23 -64.54 2.35 45.62
CA ALA A 23 -65.16 2.30 44.28
C ALA A 23 -64.93 3.59 43.46
N ALA A 24 -65.04 4.76 44.10
CA ALA A 24 -64.88 6.06 43.43
C ALA A 24 -63.43 6.26 42.93
N HIS A 25 -62.44 5.92 43.77
CA HIS A 25 -61.03 5.95 43.37
C HIS A 25 -60.72 5.06 42.17
N HIS A 26 -61.34 3.87 42.08
CA HIS A 26 -61.10 2.94 40.97
C HIS A 26 -61.74 3.42 39.66
N GLN A 27 -62.89 4.11 39.69
CA GLN A 27 -63.44 4.78 38.51
C GLN A 27 -62.59 5.98 38.08
N TYR A 28 -62.15 6.82 39.02
CA TYR A 28 -61.28 7.97 38.76
C TYR A 28 -59.96 7.55 38.08
N TYR A 29 -59.31 6.49 38.59
CA TYR A 29 -58.09 5.95 37.99
C TYR A 29 -58.30 5.37 36.58
N ARG A 30 -59.43 4.71 36.32
CA ARG A 30 -59.76 4.22 34.97
C ARG A 30 -60.01 5.36 33.99
N TYR A 31 -60.76 6.38 34.41
CA TYR A 31 -61.03 7.57 33.59
C TYR A 31 -59.72 8.28 33.21
N HIS A 32 -58.86 8.60 34.19
CA HIS A 32 -57.56 9.21 33.90
C HIS A 32 -56.66 8.35 33.02
N LYS A 33 -56.60 7.03 33.25
CA LYS A 33 -55.77 6.14 32.43
C LYS A 33 -56.27 6.06 30.97
N GLN A 34 -57.58 6.06 30.74
CA GLN A 34 -58.14 6.15 29.38
C GLN A 34 -57.85 7.52 28.75
N HIS A 35 -57.99 8.61 29.49
CA HIS A 35 -57.73 9.96 28.99
C HIS A 35 -56.25 10.16 28.61
N GLN A 36 -55.33 9.59 29.38
CA GLN A 36 -53.89 9.61 29.14
C GLN A 36 -53.51 8.72 27.93
N GLN A 37 -54.16 7.57 27.75
CA GLN A 37 -54.00 6.74 26.54
C GLN A 37 -54.53 7.45 25.28
N GLN A 38 -55.65 8.18 25.36
CA GLN A 38 -56.15 9.00 24.25
C GLN A 38 -55.18 10.15 23.89
N GLN A 39 -54.58 10.81 24.88
CA GLN A 39 -53.55 11.83 24.64
C GLN A 39 -52.30 11.24 23.97
N GLN A 40 -51.84 10.05 24.40
CA GLN A 40 -50.73 9.35 23.73
C GLN A 40 -51.07 8.95 22.29
N GLN A 41 -52.29 8.48 22.02
CA GLN A 41 -52.74 8.17 20.65
C GLN A 41 -52.82 9.43 19.78
N GLN A 42 -53.28 10.56 20.30
CA GLN A 42 -53.27 11.84 19.58
C GLN A 42 -51.84 12.32 19.29
N GLN A 43 -50.91 12.20 20.25
CA GLN A 43 -49.50 12.53 20.00
C GLN A 43 -48.86 11.62 18.93
N GLN A 44 -49.15 10.30 18.95
CA GLN A 44 -48.67 9.39 17.92
C GLN A 44 -49.27 9.71 16.53
N GLN A 45 -50.55 10.06 16.44
CA GLN A 45 -51.16 10.51 15.17
C GLN A 45 -50.55 11.83 14.67
N GLN A 46 -50.27 12.80 15.55
CA GLN A 46 -49.58 14.04 15.17
C GLN A 46 -48.15 13.78 14.71
N GLN A 47 -47.40 12.87 15.35
CA GLN A 47 -46.07 12.45 14.91
C GLN A 47 -46.09 11.75 13.55
N GLN A 48 -47.07 10.87 13.31
CA GLN A 48 -47.25 10.22 11.99
C GLN A 48 -47.61 11.22 10.89
N GLN A 49 -48.52 12.17 11.16
CA GLN A 49 -48.85 13.23 10.21
C GLN A 49 -47.63 14.13 9.91
N HIS A 50 -46.81 14.44 10.93
CA HIS A 50 -45.58 15.21 10.73
C HIS A 50 -44.54 14.42 9.92
N GLN A 51 -44.35 13.12 10.17
CA GLN A 51 -43.50 12.27 9.33
C GLN A 51 -43.99 12.20 7.88
N GLN A 52 -45.30 12.08 7.65
CA GLN A 52 -45.88 12.10 6.30
C GLN A 52 -45.64 13.44 5.60
N GLN A 53 -45.78 14.58 6.29
CA GLN A 53 -45.42 15.90 5.74
C GLN A 53 -43.92 15.99 5.40
N LEU A 54 -43.03 15.48 6.26
CA LEU A 54 -41.59 15.47 6.00
C LEU A 54 -41.23 14.58 4.79
N GLN A 55 -41.88 13.43 4.62
CA GLN A 55 -41.76 12.58 3.43
C GLN A 55 -42.30 13.26 2.16
N GLN A 56 -43.43 13.98 2.25
CA GLN A 56 -43.95 14.75 1.12
C GLN A 56 -42.99 15.88 0.72
N GLN A 57 -42.40 16.57 1.69
CA GLN A 57 -41.38 17.59 1.44
C GLN A 57 -40.05 17.03 0.93
N SER A 58 -39.62 15.82 1.32
CA SER A 58 -38.42 15.20 0.76
C SER A 58 -38.63 14.76 -0.69
N TYR A 59 -39.81 14.20 -1.00
CA TYR A 59 -40.22 13.84 -2.37
C TYR A 59 -40.32 15.06 -3.29
N LEU A 60 -40.96 16.16 -2.85
CA LEU A 60 -41.01 17.41 -3.61
C LEU A 60 -39.60 18.01 -3.86
N ARG A 61 -38.69 17.89 -2.88
CA ARG A 61 -37.28 18.31 -3.05
C ARG A 61 -36.49 17.37 -3.98
N GLN A 62 -36.84 16.09 -4.09
CA GLN A 62 -36.29 15.21 -5.12
C GLN A 62 -36.77 15.63 -6.52
N GLN A 63 -38.08 15.84 -6.71
CA GLN A 63 -38.62 16.31 -7.99
C GLN A 63 -38.03 17.66 -8.43
N GLN A 64 -37.87 18.62 -7.51
CA GLN A 64 -37.23 19.90 -7.82
C GLN A 64 -35.77 19.74 -8.26
N ARG A 65 -34.99 18.88 -7.60
CA ARG A 65 -33.60 18.59 -8.02
C ARG A 65 -33.53 17.89 -9.38
N GLN A 66 -34.46 16.97 -9.66
CA GLN A 66 -34.53 16.31 -10.97
C GLN A 66 -34.84 17.33 -12.08
N LEU A 67 -35.83 18.20 -11.89
CA LEU A 67 -36.15 19.28 -12.84
C LEU A 67 -34.99 20.27 -13.04
N GLN A 68 -34.24 20.60 -11.99
CA GLN A 68 -33.04 21.43 -12.08
C GLN A 68 -31.90 20.73 -12.85
N TRP A 69 -31.73 19.43 -12.65
CA TRP A 69 -30.74 18.62 -13.39
C TRP A 69 -31.13 18.50 -14.87
N GLU A 70 -32.39 18.25 -15.19
CA GLU A 70 -32.91 18.22 -16.57
C GLU A 70 -32.71 19.58 -17.28
N GLN A 71 -32.93 20.70 -16.57
CA GLN A 71 -32.62 22.05 -17.10
C GLN A 71 -31.12 22.28 -17.30
N GLN A 72 -30.24 21.80 -16.41
CA GLN A 72 -28.80 21.88 -16.61
C GLN A 72 -28.33 21.04 -17.81
N GLN A 73 -28.88 19.85 -18.01
CA GLN A 73 -28.60 19.01 -19.18
C GLN A 73 -29.01 19.72 -20.49
N GLN A 74 -30.19 20.34 -20.53
CA GLN A 74 -30.61 21.13 -21.69
C GLN A 74 -29.71 22.35 -21.95
N GLN A 75 -29.27 23.06 -20.89
CA GLN A 75 -28.31 24.16 -21.03
C GLN A 75 -26.94 23.70 -21.54
N GLN A 76 -26.42 22.56 -21.05
CA GLN A 76 -25.16 22.00 -21.53
C GLN A 76 -25.26 21.53 -22.98
N GLN A 77 -26.34 20.87 -23.40
CA GLN A 77 -26.57 20.51 -24.80
C GLN A 77 -26.65 21.75 -25.69
N HIS A 78 -27.32 22.82 -25.25
CA HIS A 78 -27.41 24.04 -26.03
C HIS A 78 -26.07 24.80 -26.11
N GLN A 79 -25.26 24.80 -25.05
CA GLN A 79 -23.88 25.31 -25.10
C GLN A 79 -22.99 24.47 -26.03
N GLN A 80 -23.10 23.14 -26.02
CA GLN A 80 -22.38 22.28 -26.97
C GLN A 80 -22.78 22.58 -28.41
N GLN A 81 -24.07 22.73 -28.70
CA GLN A 81 -24.54 23.12 -30.04
C GLN A 81 -24.00 24.50 -30.46
N GLN A 82 -23.98 25.49 -29.56
CA GLN A 82 -23.41 26.82 -29.85
C GLN A 82 -21.90 26.76 -30.11
N LEU A 83 -21.13 25.98 -29.33
CA LEU A 83 -19.71 25.72 -29.56
C LEU A 83 -19.48 25.04 -30.91
N GLN A 84 -20.27 24.02 -31.24
CA GLN A 84 -20.20 23.31 -32.52
C GLN A 84 -20.53 24.24 -33.71
N HIS A 85 -21.46 25.19 -33.52
CA HIS A 85 -21.82 26.19 -34.53
C HIS A 85 -20.78 27.33 -34.66
N GLN A 86 -20.01 27.62 -33.60
CA GLN A 86 -18.85 28.52 -33.66
C GLN A 86 -17.66 27.86 -34.36
N LEU A 87 -17.32 26.62 -34.00
CA LEU A 87 -16.21 25.84 -34.57
C LEU A 87 -16.39 25.55 -36.07
N THR A 88 -17.64 25.44 -36.55
CA THR A 88 -17.94 25.31 -37.98
C THR A 88 -17.80 26.63 -38.73
N ASN A 89 -18.20 27.75 -38.11
CA ASN A 89 -18.12 29.09 -38.72
C ASN A 89 -16.72 29.72 -38.68
N SER A 90 -15.80 29.26 -37.81
CA SER A 90 -14.43 29.81 -37.70
C SER A 90 -13.42 29.16 -38.66
N SER A 91 -13.88 28.58 -39.77
CA SER A 91 -13.07 27.73 -40.66
C SER A 91 -12.67 28.38 -42.00
N SER A 92 -12.84 29.70 -42.15
CA SER A 92 -12.65 30.41 -43.42
C SER A 92 -11.77 31.67 -43.34
N GLU A 93 -10.68 31.65 -42.56
CA GLU A 93 -9.54 32.56 -42.74
C GLU A 93 -8.29 32.03 -41.99
N PHE A 94 -7.40 31.34 -42.71
CA PHE A 94 -5.93 31.23 -42.50
C PHE A 94 -5.36 30.10 -43.38
N ASP A 95 -4.82 30.48 -44.54
CA ASP A 95 -4.15 29.57 -45.48
C ASP A 95 -2.62 29.55 -45.26
N GLU A 96 -1.94 28.61 -45.95
CA GLU A 96 -0.47 28.47 -46.04
C GLU A 96 0.32 28.22 -44.74
N PHE A 97 0.53 26.94 -44.39
CA PHE A 97 1.86 26.31 -44.55
C PHE A 97 1.75 24.78 -44.60
N HIS A 98 2.42 24.12 -45.55
CA HIS A 98 2.33 22.66 -45.74
C HIS A 98 3.43 21.89 -45.00
N TRP A 99 3.06 20.81 -44.33
CA TRP A 99 3.94 19.68 -43.99
C TRP A 99 3.51 18.43 -44.79
N PRO A 100 4.43 17.65 -45.38
CA PRO A 100 4.06 16.54 -46.26
C PRO A 100 3.55 15.33 -45.48
N SER A 101 2.24 15.07 -45.58
CA SER A 101 1.65 13.81 -45.12
C SER A 101 1.94 12.65 -46.09
N LYS A 102 2.06 11.44 -45.54
CA LYS A 102 1.91 10.19 -46.29
C LYS A 102 0.87 9.32 -45.60
N GLN A 103 0.07 8.64 -46.42
CA GLN A 103 -1.23 8.11 -46.00
C GLN A 103 -1.15 6.70 -45.42
N THR A 104 -1.76 6.51 -44.26
CA THR A 104 -2.70 5.41 -44.04
C THR A 104 -3.97 5.99 -43.44
N GLY A 105 -5.13 5.62 -43.97
CA GLY A 105 -6.42 5.94 -43.35
C GLY A 105 -6.65 5.09 -42.09
N GLY A 106 -7.69 5.37 -41.31
CA GLY A 106 -8.67 6.44 -41.53
C GLY A 106 -10.02 6.16 -40.88
N GLU A 107 -10.05 6.08 -39.56
CA GLU A 107 -11.27 5.96 -38.77
C GLU A 107 -11.23 6.92 -37.57
N THR A 108 -12.33 7.65 -37.34
CA THR A 108 -12.45 8.60 -36.24
C THR A 108 -12.88 7.89 -34.97
N LEU A 109 -11.91 7.37 -34.21
CA LEU A 109 -12.13 6.80 -32.89
C LEU A 109 -12.61 7.88 -31.91
N GLY A 110 -13.94 8.01 -31.76
CA GLY A 110 -14.60 8.85 -30.75
C GLY A 110 -14.50 8.30 -29.32
N GLY A 111 -13.50 7.46 -29.03
CA GLY A 111 -13.22 6.97 -27.70
C GLY A 111 -12.55 8.04 -26.85
N LYS A 112 -13.05 8.27 -25.63
CA LYS A 112 -12.29 9.02 -24.63
C LYS A 112 -11.09 8.16 -24.22
N ILE A 113 -9.90 8.53 -24.67
CA ILE A 113 -8.66 7.85 -24.27
C ILE A 113 -8.47 8.09 -22.77
N TYR A 114 -8.49 7.01 -21.99
CA TYR A 114 -8.02 7.03 -20.61
C TYR A 114 -6.50 7.09 -20.66
N ILE A 115 -5.93 8.30 -20.64
CA ILE A 115 -4.48 8.49 -20.62
C ILE A 115 -3.98 8.14 -19.22
N THR A 116 -3.42 6.94 -19.08
CA THR A 116 -2.64 6.56 -17.91
C THR A 116 -1.22 7.18 -18.01
N PRO A 117 -0.49 7.35 -16.89
CA PRO A 117 0.92 7.72 -16.90
C PRO A 117 1.78 6.98 -17.95
N ALA A 118 1.52 5.69 -18.17
CA ALA A 118 2.31 4.85 -19.08
C ALA A 118 1.97 5.04 -20.57
N ASP A 119 0.83 5.67 -20.87
CA ASP A 119 0.41 6.02 -22.24
C ASP A 119 1.07 7.31 -22.75
N ILE A 120 1.66 8.12 -21.84
CA ILE A 120 2.42 9.31 -22.22
C ILE A 120 3.69 8.86 -22.98
N PRO A 121 3.87 9.24 -24.26
CA PRO A 121 4.95 8.70 -25.06
C PRO A 121 6.31 9.34 -24.66
N PRO A 122 7.36 8.52 -24.43
CA PRO A 122 8.69 9.04 -24.08
C PRO A 122 9.29 9.88 -25.22
N PRO A 123 10.26 10.77 -24.92
CA PRO A 123 10.97 11.52 -25.95
C PRO A 123 11.68 10.58 -26.94
N PRO A 124 11.74 10.93 -28.24
CA PRO A 124 12.45 10.13 -29.23
C PRO A 124 13.95 10.08 -28.90
N GLN A 125 14.56 8.90 -28.93
CA GLN A 125 15.99 8.77 -28.70
C GLN A 125 16.79 9.55 -29.75
N PRO A 126 17.88 10.24 -29.36
CA PRO A 126 18.76 10.90 -30.33
C PRO A 126 19.36 9.85 -31.28
N PRO A 127 19.46 10.14 -32.59
CA PRO A 127 19.89 9.14 -33.57
C PRO A 127 21.33 8.70 -33.32
N LEU A 128 21.53 7.38 -33.18
CA LEU A 128 22.85 6.77 -33.04
C LEU A 128 23.74 7.11 -34.24
N LEU A 129 24.73 7.98 -34.02
CA LEU A 129 25.72 8.41 -35.01
C LEU A 129 26.76 7.30 -35.27
N ASN A 130 26.33 6.24 -35.95
CA ASN A 130 27.22 5.21 -36.49
C ASN A 130 28.12 5.78 -37.60
N ASN A 131 29.27 6.32 -37.19
CA ASN A 131 30.38 6.65 -38.08
C ASN A 131 31.04 5.36 -38.61
N SER A 132 30.62 4.89 -39.77
CA SER A 132 31.43 4.01 -40.63
C SER A 132 31.75 4.72 -41.94
N SER A 133 33.00 4.59 -42.41
CA SER A 133 33.55 5.38 -43.50
C SER A 133 33.81 4.53 -44.76
N ASN A 134 33.88 5.21 -45.91
CA ASN A 134 34.23 4.70 -47.24
C ASN A 134 33.15 3.83 -47.93
N SER A 135 32.95 3.88 -49.25
CA SER A 135 33.41 4.85 -50.27
C SER A 135 32.68 4.63 -51.62
N HIS A 136 32.84 5.59 -52.55
CA HIS A 136 32.61 5.48 -54.01
C HIS A 136 31.17 5.31 -54.58
N SER A 137 30.62 6.43 -55.07
CA SER A 137 30.17 6.67 -56.46
C SER A 137 29.73 5.47 -57.34
N HIS A 138 28.54 5.48 -57.98
CA HIS A 138 28.16 6.40 -59.07
C HIS A 138 26.63 6.44 -59.36
N HIS A 139 26.22 7.47 -60.12
CA HIS A 139 25.02 7.61 -61.01
C HIS A 139 23.68 6.91 -60.69
N ASN A 140 22.55 7.62 -60.51
CA ASN A 140 21.78 8.48 -61.46
C ASN A 140 20.95 7.68 -62.50
N GLY A 141 19.60 7.65 -62.40
CA GLY A 141 18.75 6.88 -63.33
C GLY A 141 17.21 6.89 -63.12
N ASN A 142 16.55 7.98 -63.52
CA ASN A 142 15.11 8.19 -63.81
C ASN A 142 14.09 6.99 -64.00
N LYS A 143 12.91 7.15 -63.35
CA LYS A 143 11.51 7.14 -63.90
C LYS A 143 10.76 5.85 -64.32
N ALA A 144 9.43 6.03 -64.37
CA ALA A 144 8.32 5.20 -64.91
C ALA A 144 7.96 3.93 -64.11
N ARG A 145 6.72 3.64 -63.65
CA ARG A 145 5.34 4.17 -63.85
C ARG A 145 4.57 3.74 -65.11
N GLN A 146 3.98 2.54 -65.06
CA GLN A 146 2.63 2.14 -65.54
C GLN A 146 2.42 0.64 -65.19
N GLN A 147 1.26 -0.02 -65.28
CA GLN A 147 -0.17 0.19 -64.93
C GLN A 147 -0.94 -1.02 -65.56
N GLN A 148 -2.20 -1.27 -65.18
CA GLN A 148 -3.12 -2.32 -65.73
C GLN A 148 -2.75 -3.79 -65.41
N HIS A 149 -3.65 -4.78 -65.51
CA HIS A 149 -5.08 -4.96 -65.12
C HIS A 149 -5.60 -6.27 -65.78
N GLN A 150 -6.28 -7.16 -65.04
CA GLN A 150 -7.41 -8.03 -65.45
C GLN A 150 -7.80 -8.97 -64.27
N HIS A 151 -9.09 -9.04 -63.85
CA HIS A 151 -10.14 -10.02 -64.23
C HIS A 151 -9.95 -11.44 -63.63
N GLN A 152 -10.97 -12.21 -63.19
CA GLN A 152 -12.45 -12.14 -63.32
C GLN A 152 -13.14 -12.87 -62.11
N GLN A 153 -14.31 -12.45 -61.58
CA GLN A 153 -15.67 -13.10 -61.64
C GLN A 153 -15.79 -14.54 -61.08
N GLN A 154 -16.87 -15.06 -60.42
CA GLN A 154 -18.24 -14.68 -59.95
C GLN A 154 -18.70 -15.79 -58.91
N GLN A 155 -19.85 -15.89 -58.20
CA GLN A 155 -21.16 -15.21 -57.97
C GLN A 155 -21.67 -15.63 -56.53
N GLN A 156 -22.47 -14.88 -55.73
CA GLN A 156 -23.96 -14.77 -55.60
C GLN A 156 -24.74 -16.10 -55.29
N GLN A 157 -25.87 -16.17 -54.55
CA GLN A 157 -26.99 -15.21 -54.29
C GLN A 157 -27.61 -15.26 -52.85
N HIS A 158 -28.49 -14.28 -52.54
CA HIS A 158 -29.41 -14.12 -51.37
C HIS A 158 -30.89 -14.45 -51.81
N PRO A 159 -32.07 -14.12 -51.16
CA PRO A 159 -32.35 -13.18 -50.04
C PRO A 159 -33.59 -13.34 -49.07
N HIS A 160 -33.58 -12.51 -47.99
CA HIS A 160 -34.68 -11.69 -47.37
C HIS A 160 -35.93 -12.19 -46.56
N LEU A 161 -36.27 -11.36 -45.54
CA LEU A 161 -37.58 -10.87 -45.00
C LEU A 161 -38.08 -11.22 -43.56
N HIS A 162 -38.87 -10.28 -42.99
CA HIS A 162 -39.43 -10.12 -41.61
C HIS A 162 -41.00 -10.06 -41.65
N PRO A 163 -41.83 -9.67 -40.62
CA PRO A 163 -41.69 -9.50 -39.14
C PRO A 163 -42.89 -10.05 -38.27
N HIS A 164 -42.90 -9.74 -36.93
CA HIS A 164 -44.05 -9.31 -36.06
C HIS A 164 -44.81 -10.21 -35.00
N ILE A 165 -44.92 -9.64 -33.77
CA ILE A 165 -46.09 -9.52 -32.83
C ILE A 165 -46.36 -10.53 -31.65
N HIS A 166 -46.87 -9.99 -30.52
CA HIS A 166 -47.28 -10.55 -29.18
C HIS A 166 -48.85 -10.75 -29.08
N PRO A 167 -49.55 -11.20 -27.98
CA PRO A 167 -49.25 -11.22 -26.51
C PRO A 167 -49.81 -12.43 -25.64
N HIS A 168 -49.96 -12.23 -24.31
CA HIS A 168 -50.42 -13.12 -23.19
C HIS A 168 -51.97 -13.42 -23.14
N PRO A 169 -52.65 -14.01 -22.09
CA PRO A 169 -52.25 -14.53 -20.73
C PRO A 169 -52.95 -15.81 -20.11
N HIS A 170 -52.43 -16.34 -18.97
CA HIS A 170 -53.05 -17.02 -17.74
C HIS A 170 -54.24 -18.04 -17.83
N PRO A 171 -54.74 -18.75 -16.75
CA PRO A 171 -54.45 -18.77 -15.27
C PRO A 171 -54.31 -20.19 -14.58
N LEU A 172 -54.41 -20.25 -13.23
CA LEU A 172 -54.39 -21.42 -12.29
C LEU A 172 -55.81 -21.99 -11.94
N PRO A 173 -55.98 -23.14 -11.19
CA PRO A 173 -56.24 -23.07 -9.71
C PRO A 173 -55.92 -24.32 -8.79
N HIS A 174 -55.82 -24.06 -7.46
CA HIS A 174 -56.02 -24.80 -6.15
C HIS A 174 -56.24 -26.36 -6.02
N HIS A 175 -56.13 -27.08 -4.87
CA HIS A 175 -56.43 -26.88 -3.40
C HIS A 175 -55.52 -27.77 -2.46
N GLN A 176 -55.02 -27.37 -1.26
CA GLN A 176 -55.54 -27.49 0.16
C GLN A 176 -55.70 -28.93 0.77
N HIS A 177 -55.62 -29.27 2.10
CA HIS A 177 -55.51 -28.53 3.40
C HIS A 177 -55.06 -29.41 4.64
N GLY A 178 -54.35 -28.87 5.66
CA GLY A 178 -54.37 -29.28 7.11
C GLY A 178 -53.36 -30.33 7.66
N HIS A 179 -53.24 -30.68 8.97
CA HIS A 179 -53.48 -29.96 10.27
C HIS A 179 -53.05 -30.69 11.59
N ARG A 180 -52.40 -29.97 12.55
CA ARG A 180 -52.44 -30.00 14.06
C ARG A 180 -52.19 -31.27 14.96
N THR A 181 -51.01 -31.31 15.66
CA THR A 181 -50.71 -31.28 17.15
C THR A 181 -51.63 -31.93 18.23
N PRO A 182 -51.20 -32.17 19.53
CA PRO A 182 -49.89 -32.44 20.21
C PRO A 182 -50.00 -33.68 21.20
N PRO A 183 -49.74 -33.70 22.55
CA PRO A 183 -48.63 -33.28 23.46
C PRO A 183 -48.09 -34.38 24.47
N HIS A 184 -47.01 -34.12 25.27
CA HIS A 184 -46.74 -34.46 26.71
C HIS A 184 -45.21 -34.58 27.04
N ARG A 185 -44.62 -33.74 27.93
CA ARG A 185 -44.19 -33.93 29.37
C ARG A 185 -43.06 -34.96 29.63
N CYS A 186 -42.05 -34.75 30.51
CA CYS A 186 -41.97 -33.93 31.76
C CYS A 186 -40.54 -33.46 32.20
N LYS A 187 -40.50 -32.69 33.32
CA LYS A 187 -39.41 -32.16 34.20
C LYS A 187 -38.07 -32.95 34.32
N CYS A 188 -36.90 -32.44 34.77
CA CYS A 188 -36.30 -31.10 35.11
C CYS A 188 -34.76 -31.28 35.44
N GLU A 189 -33.94 -30.53 36.23
CA GLU A 189 -34.04 -29.44 37.27
C GLU A 189 -32.69 -28.68 37.47
N HIS A 190 -32.46 -27.97 38.60
CA HIS A 190 -31.26 -27.16 38.98
C HIS A 190 -30.89 -27.39 40.48
N PRO A 191 -29.67 -27.10 41.02
CA PRO A 191 -29.14 -25.72 41.20
C PRO A 191 -27.59 -25.50 41.29
N SER A 192 -27.23 -24.26 41.63
CA SER A 192 -25.94 -23.55 41.82
C SER A 192 -24.95 -24.06 42.89
N ILE A 193 -23.65 -23.64 42.83
CA ILE A 193 -22.92 -22.83 43.88
C ILE A 193 -21.40 -22.58 43.56
N GLU A 194 -21.04 -21.29 43.49
CA GLU A 194 -19.89 -20.51 44.00
C GLU A 194 -18.45 -21.03 44.41
N LEU A 195 -17.45 -20.18 44.07
CA LEU A 195 -16.27 -19.66 44.84
C LEU A 195 -14.88 -20.37 44.98
N MET A 196 -13.81 -19.57 44.68
CA MET A 196 -12.38 -19.54 45.14
C MET A 196 -11.48 -20.80 44.99
N GLY A 197 -10.14 -20.78 44.88
CA GLY A 197 -9.07 -19.73 44.84
C GLY A 197 -7.95 -20.13 43.83
N TYR A 198 -6.82 -19.41 43.61
CA TYR A 198 -5.63 -19.25 44.49
C TYR A 198 -5.21 -20.58 45.17
N GLU A 199 -4.00 -21.15 45.06
CA GLU A 199 -2.64 -20.76 44.56
C GLU A 199 -2.00 -21.96 43.79
N ASP A 200 -1.18 -21.81 42.74
CA ASP A 200 0.25 -21.38 42.64
C ASP A 200 1.29 -22.41 43.18
N ALA A 201 2.46 -22.50 42.51
CA ALA A 201 3.62 -23.35 42.81
C ALA A 201 3.43 -24.90 42.79
N ALA A 202 4.45 -25.76 42.57
CA ALA A 202 5.75 -25.61 41.92
C ALA A 202 6.39 -27.00 41.61
N ILE A 203 7.39 -27.00 40.71
CA ILE A 203 8.61 -27.83 40.67
C ILE A 203 8.54 -29.28 41.23
N ALA A 204 8.74 -30.26 40.34
CA ALA A 204 9.66 -31.39 40.60
C ALA A 204 10.10 -32.09 39.30
N THR A 205 11.39 -32.02 38.97
CA THR A 205 12.04 -32.87 37.97
C THR A 205 12.25 -34.29 38.49
N ALA A 206 12.05 -35.31 37.65
CA ALA A 206 12.53 -36.67 37.91
C ALA A 206 13.13 -37.29 36.63
N THR A 207 14.45 -37.52 36.63
CA THR A 207 15.20 -38.12 35.51
C THR A 207 15.44 -39.61 35.72
N ALA A 208 15.01 -40.45 34.78
CA ALA A 208 15.63 -41.75 34.45
C ALA A 208 15.13 -42.17 33.05
N SER A 209 15.92 -42.32 31.99
CA SER A 209 17.18 -43.06 31.76
C SER A 209 17.00 -44.58 31.67
N ASN A 210 17.02 -45.12 30.44
CA ASN A 210 17.55 -46.44 29.99
C ASN A 210 17.28 -46.55 28.48
N THR A 211 18.28 -46.61 27.57
CA THR A 211 19.14 -47.77 27.20
C THR A 211 18.39 -48.98 26.62
N ALA A 212 18.80 -49.63 25.52
CA ALA A 212 19.80 -49.31 24.48
C ALA A 212 19.74 -50.38 23.35
N ALA A 213 20.32 -50.10 22.18
CA ALA A 213 20.79 -51.10 21.17
C ALA A 213 19.69 -51.96 20.45
N ASN A 214 19.94 -52.59 19.28
CA ASN A 214 21.00 -52.42 18.28
C ASN A 214 20.58 -52.97 16.89
N VAL A 215 21.17 -52.42 15.82
CA VAL A 215 21.64 -53.05 14.54
C VAL A 215 20.78 -54.14 13.86
N GLY A 216 20.52 -53.98 12.55
CA GLY A 216 20.55 -55.14 11.63
C GLY A 216 19.84 -55.06 10.26
N GLY A 217 20.63 -55.05 9.17
CA GLY A 217 20.32 -55.87 7.98
C GLY A 217 19.51 -55.24 6.83
N GLY A 218 20.19 -54.86 5.75
CA GLY A 218 19.60 -54.28 4.54
C GLY A 218 18.87 -55.23 3.58
N GLY A 219 18.30 -54.64 2.53
CA GLY A 219 17.60 -55.32 1.43
C GLY A 219 16.78 -54.29 0.64
N GLY A 220 17.12 -54.06 -0.63
CA GLY A 220 16.50 -53.01 -1.45
C GLY A 220 15.62 -53.55 -2.59
N MET A 221 14.61 -52.78 -2.98
CA MET A 221 13.91 -52.94 -4.25
C MET A 221 13.37 -51.58 -4.76
N HIS A 222 13.13 -51.49 -6.07
CA HIS A 222 12.71 -50.24 -6.71
C HIS A 222 11.27 -49.85 -6.34
N HIS A 223 11.07 -48.57 -6.03
CA HIS A 223 9.84 -47.87 -6.39
C HIS A 223 10.16 -46.47 -6.92
N HIS A 224 10.00 -46.26 -8.23
CA HIS A 224 9.81 -44.91 -8.77
C HIS A 224 8.38 -44.47 -8.46
N GLN A 225 8.21 -43.64 -7.44
CA GLN A 225 7.07 -42.73 -7.35
C GLN A 225 7.65 -41.31 -7.26
N ARG A 226 7.23 -40.45 -8.20
CA ARG A 226 7.67 -39.06 -8.24
C ARG A 226 6.92 -38.29 -7.16
N HIS A 227 7.62 -37.79 -6.15
CA HIS A 227 7.08 -36.77 -5.25
C HIS A 227 6.83 -35.50 -6.09
N GLN A 228 5.57 -35.23 -6.40
CA GLN A 228 5.13 -34.00 -7.06
C GLN A 228 4.20 -33.26 -6.10
N HIS A 229 4.80 -32.46 -5.23
CA HIS A 229 4.10 -31.46 -4.44
C HIS A 229 4.00 -30.21 -5.32
N PRO A 230 2.80 -29.77 -5.73
CA PRO A 230 2.68 -28.57 -6.56
C PRO A 230 2.78 -27.32 -5.70
N PRO A 231 3.42 -26.24 -6.18
CA PRO A 231 3.56 -24.99 -5.43
C PRO A 231 2.19 -24.34 -5.26
N TYR A 232 1.70 -24.27 -4.03
CA TYR A 232 0.36 -23.76 -3.67
C TYR A 232 0.40 -22.50 -2.80
N TYR A 233 1.42 -21.67 -3.02
CA TYR A 233 1.41 -20.29 -2.55
C TYR A 233 1.38 -19.34 -3.73
N TYR A 234 0.50 -18.35 -3.62
CA TYR A 234 0.44 -17.24 -4.56
C TYR A 234 1.77 -16.51 -4.47
N LYS A 235 2.55 -16.53 -5.55
CA LYS A 235 3.88 -15.95 -5.56
C LYS A 235 3.79 -14.44 -5.66
N ALA A 236 3.54 -13.81 -4.51
CA ALA A 236 3.66 -12.38 -4.36
C ALA A 236 5.10 -11.97 -4.73
N MET A 237 5.28 -11.37 -5.90
CA MET A 237 6.51 -10.66 -6.21
C MET A 237 6.67 -9.54 -5.18
N VAL A 238 7.83 -9.53 -4.52
CA VAL A 238 8.02 -8.90 -3.21
C VAL A 238 7.18 -9.59 -2.12
N GLY A 239 7.87 -10.20 -1.13
CA GLY A 239 7.19 -10.75 0.05
C GLY A 239 6.39 -9.64 0.75
N ARG A 240 5.09 -9.90 1.02
CA ARG A 240 4.20 -8.92 1.65
C ARG A 240 4.87 -8.36 2.90
N ARG A 241 4.99 -7.03 2.94
CA ARG A 241 5.31 -6.34 4.19
C ARG A 241 4.18 -6.67 5.19
N PRO A 242 4.49 -6.94 6.47
CA PRO A 242 3.48 -7.08 7.52
C PRO A 242 2.61 -5.80 7.65
N SER A 243 1.55 -5.82 8.46
CA SER A 243 0.43 -4.86 8.40
C SER A 243 0.76 -3.45 8.92
N ALA A 244 1.71 -2.79 8.25
CA ALA A 244 2.08 -1.40 8.43
C ALA A 244 1.83 -0.68 7.09
N LYS A 245 0.73 0.08 7.00
CA LYS A 245 0.59 1.09 5.95
C LYS A 245 1.79 2.03 6.04
N LEU A 246 2.45 2.23 4.89
CA LEU A 246 3.88 2.53 4.89
C LEU A 246 4.22 3.97 5.27
N HIS A 247 5.19 4.09 6.17
CA HIS A 247 6.08 5.25 6.22
C HIS A 247 6.79 5.38 4.86
N GLU A 248 6.35 6.31 4.02
CA GLU A 248 7.05 6.76 2.80
C GLU A 248 8.20 7.74 3.13
N SER A 249 8.79 7.60 4.33
CA SER A 249 10.02 8.29 4.73
C SER A 249 11.23 7.55 4.19
N MET A 250 11.93 8.15 3.23
CA MET A 250 13.20 7.70 2.61
C MET A 250 13.18 6.37 1.83
N LEU A 251 12.62 5.28 2.36
CA LEU A 251 12.83 3.90 1.87
C LEU A 251 11.98 3.49 0.64
N GLY A 252 12.08 4.29 -0.42
CA GLY A 252 11.76 3.88 -1.79
C GLY A 252 12.77 2.85 -2.29
N GLY A 253 12.32 1.87 -3.07
CA GLY A 253 13.14 0.74 -3.51
C GLY A 253 14.11 1.09 -4.64
N GLY A 254 15.26 1.67 -4.32
CA GLY A 254 16.36 1.82 -5.28
C GLY A 254 16.92 0.46 -5.70
N SER A 255 16.96 0.19 -7.00
CA SER A 255 17.79 -0.88 -7.56
C SER A 255 19.25 -0.63 -7.23
N SER A 256 19.99 -1.66 -6.81
CA SER A 256 21.42 -1.55 -6.50
C SER A 256 22.23 -1.15 -7.73
N LEU A 257 22.62 0.12 -7.80
CA LEU A 257 23.77 0.54 -8.59
C LEU A 257 25.01 -0.01 -7.90
N GLU A 258 25.69 -0.96 -8.56
CA GLU A 258 27.00 -1.43 -8.12
C GLU A 258 28.07 -0.42 -8.58
N GLU A 259 28.96 -0.01 -7.68
CA GLU A 259 30.09 0.87 -8.00
C GLU A 259 31.17 0.08 -8.73
N ASP A 260 31.21 0.15 -10.07
CA ASP A 260 32.39 -0.27 -10.84
C ASP A 260 32.42 0.34 -12.27
N ASP A 261 32.72 1.65 -12.37
CA ASP A 261 33.10 2.27 -13.66
C ASP A 261 33.95 3.55 -13.49
N VAL A 262 35.08 3.44 -12.76
CA VAL A 262 35.98 4.59 -12.45
C VAL A 262 37.42 4.38 -12.93
N VAL A 263 37.62 3.84 -14.15
CA VAL A 263 38.93 3.89 -14.84
C VAL A 263 38.80 4.17 -16.35
N SER A 264 38.61 5.43 -16.74
CA SER A 264 39.00 5.90 -18.10
C SER A 264 39.23 7.42 -18.18
N ALA A 265 40.17 7.95 -17.38
CA ALA A 265 40.63 9.35 -17.50
C ALA A 265 41.57 9.55 -18.72
N GLY A 266 41.07 9.23 -19.93
CA GLY A 266 41.84 9.14 -21.16
C GLY A 266 41.97 10.44 -21.96
N SER A 267 42.89 11.33 -21.56
CA SER A 267 43.55 12.34 -22.42
C SER A 267 42.70 13.04 -23.52
N PHE A 268 41.99 14.11 -23.15
CA PHE A 268 41.47 15.07 -24.15
C PHE A 268 42.60 15.97 -24.68
N GLY A 269 43.30 15.47 -25.71
CA GLY A 269 44.37 16.17 -26.42
C GLY A 269 44.15 16.17 -27.93
N GLU A 270 44.62 17.23 -28.61
CA GLU A 270 44.63 17.41 -30.07
C GLU A 270 43.27 17.38 -30.80
N GLY A 271 42.69 18.58 -31.06
CA GLY A 271 41.45 18.69 -31.84
C GLY A 271 41.18 20.02 -32.56
N MET A 272 42.07 21.02 -32.50
CA MET A 272 41.76 22.37 -33.01
C MET A 272 42.85 22.94 -33.95
N SER A 273 42.93 22.39 -35.17
CA SER A 273 43.98 22.70 -36.17
C SER A 273 43.47 23.20 -37.54
N ARG A 274 42.24 23.76 -37.62
CA ARG A 274 41.67 24.34 -38.85
C ARG A 274 41.13 25.78 -38.73
N PHE A 275 41.97 26.73 -38.33
CA PHE A 275 41.84 28.12 -38.79
C PHE A 275 43.20 28.83 -38.86
N LYS A 276 43.73 28.98 -40.08
CA LYS A 276 44.88 29.85 -40.36
C LYS A 276 44.57 30.73 -41.57
N ASN A 277 44.80 32.04 -41.37
CA ASN A 277 44.96 33.12 -42.35
C ASN A 277 43.74 34.02 -42.60
N LEU A 278 43.68 35.12 -41.83
CA LEU A 278 43.65 36.49 -42.38
C LEU A 278 44.20 37.47 -41.34
N MET A 279 44.72 38.63 -41.78
CA MET A 279 45.76 39.34 -41.02
C MET A 279 45.30 40.53 -40.15
N SER A 280 45.93 40.60 -38.97
CA SER A 280 46.52 41.81 -38.34
C SER A 280 45.67 43.08 -38.14
N SER A 281 45.38 43.37 -36.87
CA SER A 281 45.33 44.75 -36.34
C SER A 281 46.09 44.84 -35.02
N LYS A 282 46.80 45.95 -34.79
CA LYS A 282 47.61 46.19 -33.57
C LYS A 282 46.75 46.21 -32.29
N GLU A 283 45.48 46.62 -32.37
CA GLU A 283 44.60 46.71 -31.19
C GLU A 283 44.27 45.36 -30.55
N LYS A 284 44.00 44.31 -31.36
CA LYS A 284 43.72 42.97 -30.80
C LYS A 284 44.95 42.43 -30.02
N LYS A 285 46.19 42.81 -30.39
CA LYS A 285 47.40 42.51 -29.62
C LYS A 285 47.57 43.32 -28.32
N ARG A 286 46.74 44.34 -28.06
CA ARG A 286 46.62 44.99 -26.73
C ARG A 286 45.54 44.30 -25.91
N ARG A 287 44.33 44.11 -26.47
CA ARG A 287 43.22 43.44 -25.76
C ARG A 287 43.56 41.99 -25.36
N LEU A 288 44.18 41.21 -26.25
CA LEU A 288 44.60 39.84 -25.95
C LEU A 288 45.68 39.78 -24.84
N ARG A 289 46.61 40.75 -24.78
CA ARG A 289 47.59 40.82 -23.70
C ARG A 289 46.95 41.16 -22.36
N ILE A 290 46.00 42.10 -22.34
CA ILE A 290 45.20 42.42 -21.14
C ILE A 290 44.48 41.16 -20.66
N ILE A 291 43.74 40.48 -21.55
CA ILE A 291 43.00 39.25 -21.23
C ILE A 291 43.94 38.16 -20.69
N LEU A 292 45.10 37.91 -21.31
CA LEU A 292 46.07 36.96 -20.76
C LEU A 292 46.55 37.40 -19.37
N THR A 293 46.92 38.66 -19.16
CA THR A 293 47.36 39.12 -17.82
C THR A 293 46.25 39.01 -16.77
N THR A 294 44.98 39.23 -17.13
CA THR A 294 43.86 39.02 -16.20
C THR A 294 43.67 37.54 -15.88
N ILE A 295 43.76 36.65 -16.87
CA ILE A 295 43.67 35.19 -16.66
C ILE A 295 44.85 34.70 -15.82
N THR A 296 46.08 35.12 -16.10
CA THR A 296 47.26 34.76 -15.30
C THR A 296 47.17 35.31 -13.87
N ALA A 297 46.59 36.50 -13.66
CA ALA A 297 46.32 37.03 -12.32
C ALA A 297 45.23 36.22 -11.57
N ILE A 298 44.16 35.82 -12.25
CA ILE A 298 43.09 34.97 -11.67
C ILE A 298 43.65 33.58 -11.31
N VAL A 299 44.41 32.94 -12.20
CA VAL A 299 45.07 31.65 -11.93
C VAL A 299 46.10 31.80 -10.81
N GLY A 300 46.88 32.89 -10.80
CA GLY A 300 47.82 33.19 -9.71
C GLY A 300 47.11 33.39 -8.35
N LEU A 301 45.95 34.05 -8.33
CA LEU A 301 45.11 34.20 -7.13
C LEU A 301 44.48 32.87 -6.70
N ALA A 302 44.03 32.03 -7.62
CA ALA A 302 43.50 30.70 -7.31
C ALA A 302 44.58 29.75 -6.76
N LEU A 303 45.81 29.82 -7.32
CA LEU A 303 46.97 29.09 -6.82
C LEU A 303 47.46 29.64 -5.48
N LEU A 304 47.40 30.95 -5.25
CA LEU A 304 47.67 31.54 -3.93
C LEU A 304 46.59 31.17 -2.91
N ALA A 305 45.31 31.15 -3.29
CA ALA A 305 44.22 30.75 -2.39
C ALA A 305 44.29 29.27 -2.01
N THR A 306 44.62 28.39 -2.95
CA THR A 306 44.85 26.96 -2.66
C THR A 306 46.14 26.74 -1.88
N ALA A 307 47.24 27.44 -2.19
CA ALA A 307 48.45 27.39 -1.37
C ALA A 307 48.21 27.91 0.06
N LEU A 308 47.46 29.00 0.24
CA LEU A 308 47.10 29.52 1.55
C LEU A 308 46.19 28.54 2.32
N TYR A 309 45.22 27.92 1.65
CA TYR A 309 44.39 26.86 2.22
C TYR A 309 45.22 25.67 2.70
N PHE A 310 46.19 25.20 1.90
CA PHE A 310 47.10 24.13 2.32
C PHE A 310 48.04 24.56 3.45
N ILE A 311 48.57 25.79 3.44
CA ILE A 311 49.45 26.32 4.50
C ILE A 311 48.69 26.42 5.84
N ILE A 312 47.48 26.99 5.84
CA ILE A 312 46.61 27.05 7.02
C ILE A 312 46.33 25.62 7.53
N ARG A 313 46.04 24.67 6.64
CA ARG A 313 45.78 23.27 6.99
C ARG A 313 47.04 22.45 7.36
N THR A 314 48.24 23.03 7.28
CA THR A 314 49.48 22.42 7.79
C THR A 314 49.93 22.96 9.16
N ASP A 315 49.54 24.18 9.54
CA ASP A 315 49.88 24.75 10.86
C ASP A 315 49.03 24.16 12.01
N GLU A 316 47.90 23.50 11.71
CA GLU A 316 47.07 22.79 12.70
C GLU A 316 47.62 21.40 13.10
N LYS A 317 48.88 21.08 12.75
CA LYS A 317 49.54 19.81 13.12
C LYS A 317 50.93 19.99 13.70
N ASP A 318 51.03 20.70 14.83
CA ASP A 318 51.87 20.25 15.94
C ASP A 318 51.49 20.91 17.29
N GLY A 319 51.07 20.09 18.26
CA GLY A 319 51.34 20.33 19.68
C GLY A 319 50.42 21.20 20.55
N SER A 320 49.20 20.75 20.84
CA SER A 320 48.67 20.85 22.22
C SER A 320 47.59 19.82 22.53
N ASP A 321 47.75 19.04 23.61
CA ASP A 321 46.67 18.25 24.20
C ASP A 321 45.60 19.16 24.82
N ASN A 322 44.38 19.15 24.27
CA ASN A 322 43.17 19.59 24.95
C ASN A 322 41.96 18.82 24.40
N ASN A 323 41.00 18.51 25.27
CA ASN A 323 39.75 17.86 24.87
C ASN A 323 38.85 18.87 24.14
N ASP A 324 38.75 18.75 22.82
CA ASP A 324 37.53 19.08 22.10
C ASP A 324 37.31 18.05 21.00
N GLY A 325 36.07 17.59 20.83
CA GLY A 325 35.81 16.48 19.91
C GLY A 325 34.36 16.08 19.79
N SER A 326 33.84 16.16 18.56
CA SER A 326 32.84 15.25 17.96
C SER A 326 32.28 15.73 16.60
N SER A 327 32.69 16.90 16.09
CA SER A 327 32.15 17.49 14.84
C SER A 327 32.37 16.66 13.58
N ASP A 328 33.60 16.22 13.33
CA ASP A 328 34.05 15.80 11.98
C ASP A 328 33.53 14.41 11.53
N ASN A 329 32.75 13.73 12.38
CA ASN A 329 32.22 12.38 12.14
C ASN A 329 30.68 12.30 12.22
N ALA A 330 29.96 13.42 12.10
CA ALA A 330 28.49 13.41 11.98
C ALA A 330 28.04 12.84 10.61
N ILE A 331 26.79 12.37 10.52
CA ILE A 331 26.14 12.02 9.25
C ILE A 331 25.70 13.31 8.54
N ASP A 332 26.03 13.50 7.26
CA ASP A 332 25.54 14.63 6.48
C ASP A 332 24.21 14.29 5.76
N LEU A 333 23.48 15.33 5.33
CA LEU A 333 22.19 15.13 4.65
C LEU A 333 22.34 14.32 3.35
N GLU A 334 23.44 14.53 2.63
CA GLU A 334 23.75 13.83 1.38
C GLU A 334 24.07 12.34 1.58
N ASP A 335 24.57 11.91 2.75
CA ASP A 335 24.76 10.48 3.05
C ASP A 335 23.43 9.72 3.06
N VAL A 336 22.37 10.41 3.51
CA VAL A 336 21.00 9.88 3.57
C VAL A 336 20.32 10.03 2.21
N LEU A 337 20.44 11.18 1.54
CA LEU A 337 19.82 11.41 0.23
C LEU A 337 20.38 10.51 -0.88
N SER A 338 21.70 10.30 -0.89
CA SER A 338 22.36 9.37 -1.82
C SER A 338 22.12 7.90 -1.50
N GLY A 339 21.61 7.60 -0.30
CA GLY A 339 21.43 6.24 0.20
C GLY A 339 22.73 5.46 0.42
N GLN A 340 23.90 6.12 0.39
CA GLN A 340 25.21 5.47 0.52
C GLN A 340 25.43 4.75 1.85
N LEU A 341 24.66 5.10 2.88
CA LEU A 341 24.63 4.43 4.19
C LEU A 341 23.42 3.47 4.35
N TYR A 342 22.60 3.23 3.33
CA TYR A 342 21.49 2.29 3.46
C TYR A 342 21.97 0.85 3.50
N ALA A 343 21.40 0.08 4.43
CA ALA A 343 21.66 -1.34 4.55
C ALA A 343 21.14 -2.09 3.31
N LYS A 344 22.04 -2.83 2.64
CA LYS A 344 21.69 -3.80 1.60
C LYS A 344 20.65 -4.77 2.17
N ARG A 345 19.68 -5.12 1.33
CA ARG A 345 18.55 -6.00 1.67
C ARG A 345 18.63 -7.26 0.82
N PHE A 346 17.87 -8.27 1.20
CA PHE A 346 17.70 -9.48 0.40
C PHE A 346 17.26 -9.12 -1.04
N ASN A 347 18.07 -9.53 -2.01
CA ASN A 347 17.94 -9.24 -3.45
C ASN A 347 17.51 -10.45 -4.29
N GLY A 348 17.19 -11.58 -3.63
CA GLY A 348 16.75 -12.81 -4.28
C GLY A 348 15.25 -13.03 -4.22
N SER A 349 14.79 -14.05 -4.94
CA SER A 349 13.44 -14.58 -4.88
C SER A 349 13.47 -16.11 -4.97
N TRP A 350 12.55 -16.79 -4.31
CA TRP A 350 12.45 -18.25 -4.43
C TRP A 350 12.00 -18.66 -5.84
N SER A 351 12.73 -19.64 -6.37
CA SER A 351 12.56 -20.30 -7.65
C SER A 351 12.10 -21.75 -7.40
N ASN A 352 12.14 -22.59 -8.41
CA ASN A 352 11.64 -23.96 -8.35
C ASN A 352 12.53 -24.80 -7.40
N GLY A 353 11.93 -25.43 -6.38
CA GLY A 353 12.64 -26.29 -5.44
C GLY A 353 13.46 -25.52 -4.39
N ASN A 354 14.76 -25.85 -4.24
CA ASN A 354 15.64 -25.18 -3.27
C ASN A 354 16.35 -23.94 -3.84
N SER A 355 16.00 -23.52 -5.06
CA SER A 355 16.72 -22.47 -5.77
C SER A 355 16.25 -21.06 -5.41
N LEU A 356 17.20 -20.13 -5.26
CA LEU A 356 16.98 -18.69 -5.29
C LEU A 356 17.45 -18.12 -6.63
N ILE A 357 16.69 -17.21 -7.25
CA ILE A 357 17.17 -16.40 -8.38
C ILE A 357 17.33 -14.94 -7.93
N TYR A 358 18.48 -14.35 -8.30
CA TYR A 358 18.88 -12.97 -7.99
C TYR A 358 19.68 -12.37 -9.16
N LYS A 359 19.97 -11.07 -9.08
CA LYS A 359 20.82 -10.34 -10.05
C LYS A 359 22.13 -9.94 -9.38
N GLU A 360 23.25 -10.22 -10.04
CA GLU A 360 24.64 -9.99 -9.57
C GLU A 360 25.45 -9.53 -10.80
N SER A 361 26.08 -8.35 -10.75
CA SER A 361 26.88 -7.75 -11.84
C SER A 361 26.22 -7.88 -13.22
N ALA A 362 25.00 -7.34 -13.31
CA ALA A 362 24.11 -7.37 -14.47
C ALA A 362 23.72 -8.76 -15.03
N SER A 363 24.13 -9.87 -14.41
CA SER A 363 23.73 -11.23 -14.77
C SER A 363 22.64 -11.76 -13.85
N ILE A 364 21.78 -12.67 -14.35
CA ILE A 364 20.79 -13.39 -13.54
C ILE A 364 21.41 -14.72 -13.09
N ILE A 365 21.49 -14.93 -11.77
CA ILE A 365 22.12 -16.09 -11.14
C ILE A 365 21.06 -16.90 -10.40
N GLU A 366 21.15 -18.23 -10.50
CA GLU A 366 20.43 -19.18 -9.66
C GLU A 366 21.39 -19.80 -8.63
N TYR A 367 20.95 -19.93 -7.37
CA TYR A 367 21.66 -20.57 -6.27
C TYR A 367 20.78 -21.63 -5.62
N ASP A 368 21.16 -22.91 -5.70
CA ASP A 368 20.47 -23.99 -4.99
C ASP A 368 20.95 -24.04 -3.52
N ALA A 369 20.06 -23.71 -2.59
CA ALA A 369 20.38 -23.58 -1.18
C ALA A 369 20.73 -24.91 -0.48
N LYS A 370 20.47 -26.05 -1.13
CA LYS A 370 20.74 -27.39 -0.58
C LYS A 370 22.12 -27.94 -0.96
N THR A 371 22.64 -27.52 -2.11
CA THR A 371 23.92 -27.96 -2.67
C THR A 371 24.99 -26.86 -2.66
N GLY A 372 24.59 -25.60 -2.50
CA GLY A 372 25.47 -24.44 -2.54
C GLY A 372 25.91 -24.04 -3.96
N VAL A 373 25.41 -24.70 -5.00
CA VAL A 373 25.80 -24.45 -6.40
C VAL A 373 25.22 -23.13 -6.89
N ARG A 374 26.07 -22.26 -7.45
CA ARG A 374 25.69 -21.07 -8.21
C ARG A 374 25.77 -21.37 -9.71
N THR A 375 24.76 -20.95 -10.47
CA THR A 375 24.64 -21.13 -11.92
C THR A 375 24.16 -19.83 -12.57
N THR A 376 24.89 -19.28 -13.53
CA THR A 376 24.39 -18.14 -14.31
C THR A 376 23.30 -18.61 -15.26
N LEU A 377 22.08 -18.08 -15.10
CA LEU A 377 20.96 -18.37 -16.00
C LEU A 377 21.03 -17.52 -17.28
N LEU A 378 21.42 -16.24 -17.16
CA LEU A 378 21.52 -15.31 -18.27
C LEU A 378 22.59 -14.24 -17.99
N HIS A 379 23.56 -14.11 -18.90
CA HIS A 379 24.55 -13.03 -18.90
C HIS A 379 23.98 -11.75 -19.51
N ASN A 380 24.56 -10.60 -19.17
CA ASN A 380 24.24 -9.28 -19.75
C ASN A 380 22.75 -8.88 -19.65
N ALA A 381 22.05 -9.41 -18.64
CA ALA A 381 20.65 -9.13 -18.32
C ALA A 381 20.41 -7.73 -17.71
N GLY A 382 21.29 -6.76 -17.95
CA GLY A 382 21.24 -5.41 -17.38
C GLY A 382 19.89 -4.73 -17.63
N GLN A 383 19.42 -4.79 -18.89
CA GLN A 383 18.17 -4.20 -19.38
C GLN A 383 16.87 -4.77 -18.78
N TYR A 384 16.91 -5.94 -18.12
CA TYR A 384 15.71 -6.57 -17.57
C TYR A 384 15.52 -6.20 -16.09
N VAL A 385 14.34 -5.69 -15.74
CA VAL A 385 14.01 -5.23 -14.38
C VAL A 385 13.33 -6.31 -13.53
N LEU A 386 12.53 -7.17 -14.16
CA LEU A 386 11.86 -8.31 -13.54
C LEU A 386 12.19 -9.57 -14.33
N TYR A 387 12.27 -10.70 -13.63
CA TYR A 387 12.59 -12.01 -14.22
C TYR A 387 11.90 -13.13 -13.44
N GLU A 388 11.36 -14.13 -14.14
CA GLU A 388 10.75 -15.29 -13.49
C GLU A 388 10.84 -16.58 -14.33
N LYS A 389 11.30 -17.67 -13.70
CA LYS A 389 11.37 -19.00 -14.31
C LYS A 389 9.99 -19.68 -14.30
N SER A 390 9.62 -20.34 -15.39
CA SER A 390 8.39 -21.13 -15.52
C SER A 390 8.34 -22.29 -14.52
N ALA A 391 7.13 -22.77 -14.18
CA ALA A 391 6.95 -23.83 -13.19
C ALA A 391 7.62 -25.17 -13.58
N ASP A 392 7.75 -25.45 -14.88
CA ASP A 392 8.51 -26.60 -15.41
C ASP A 392 10.03 -26.36 -15.54
N GLY A 393 10.51 -25.13 -15.37
CA GLY A 393 11.91 -24.75 -15.48
C GLY A 393 12.43 -24.58 -16.92
N GLN A 394 11.59 -24.66 -17.95
CA GLN A 394 12.03 -24.58 -19.35
C GLN A 394 12.26 -23.15 -19.87
N PHE A 395 11.59 -22.16 -19.30
CA PHE A 395 11.63 -20.76 -19.75
C PHE A 395 11.94 -19.79 -18.61
N LEU A 396 12.54 -18.65 -18.96
CA LEU A 396 12.71 -17.47 -18.12
C LEU A 396 11.99 -16.30 -18.80
N LEU A 397 10.93 -15.81 -18.15
CA LEU A 397 10.24 -14.57 -18.52
C LEU A 397 11.10 -13.39 -18.09
N LEU A 398 11.21 -12.37 -18.95
CA LEU A 398 12.13 -11.24 -18.78
C LEU A 398 11.41 -9.93 -19.16
N ALA A 399 11.24 -9.00 -18.22
CA ALA A 399 10.57 -7.71 -18.46
C ALA A 399 11.58 -6.59 -18.72
N LYS A 400 11.41 -5.85 -19.83
CA LYS A 400 12.20 -4.69 -20.25
C LYS A 400 11.29 -3.48 -20.50
N ASN A 401 11.89 -2.31 -20.72
CA ASN A 401 11.17 -1.06 -21.07
C ASN A 401 10.03 -0.73 -20.10
N TYR A 402 10.28 -0.94 -18.80
CA TYR A 402 9.33 -0.75 -17.72
C TYR A 402 8.89 0.71 -17.58
N LYS A 403 7.58 0.93 -17.53
CA LYS A 403 6.92 2.20 -17.24
C LYS A 403 6.03 2.03 -16.00
N LYS A 404 6.36 2.68 -14.89
CA LYS A 404 5.45 2.75 -13.72
C LYS A 404 4.11 3.36 -14.14
N ASN A 405 3.01 2.83 -13.59
CA ASN A 405 1.69 3.44 -13.69
C ASN A 405 1.27 4.02 -12.32
N PHE A 406 0.59 3.24 -11.47
CA PHE A 406 0.28 3.63 -10.08
C PHE A 406 1.28 2.98 -9.09
N ARG A 407 0.86 2.55 -7.89
CA ARG A 407 1.77 2.04 -6.85
C ARG A 407 2.39 0.68 -7.20
N TYR A 408 1.65 -0.18 -7.89
CA TYR A 408 2.00 -1.56 -8.25
C TYR A 408 1.90 -1.82 -9.75
N SER A 409 1.00 -1.14 -10.46
CA SER A 409 0.84 -1.30 -11.91
C SER A 409 1.96 -0.66 -12.70
N PHE A 410 2.25 -1.27 -13.84
CA PHE A 410 3.24 -0.83 -14.81
C PHE A 410 2.89 -1.40 -16.17
N LEU A 411 3.47 -0.83 -17.22
CA LEU A 411 3.55 -1.48 -18.53
C LEU A 411 5.00 -1.92 -18.78
N ALA A 412 5.19 -3.09 -19.38
CA ALA A 412 6.49 -3.56 -19.83
C ALA A 412 6.41 -4.34 -21.15
N GLU A 413 7.50 -4.35 -21.90
CA GLU A 413 7.70 -5.32 -22.97
C GLU A 413 8.34 -6.59 -22.37
N TYR A 414 8.01 -7.76 -22.91
CA TYR A 414 8.46 -9.04 -22.36
C TYR A 414 9.19 -9.88 -23.40
N ASP A 415 10.29 -10.50 -22.99
CA ASP A 415 11.02 -11.53 -23.73
C ASP A 415 10.97 -12.87 -22.98
N LEU A 416 11.10 -13.97 -23.72
CA LEU A 416 11.16 -15.34 -23.23
C LEU A 416 12.51 -15.95 -23.60
N TYR A 417 13.32 -16.29 -22.60
CA TYR A 417 14.55 -17.06 -22.79
C TYR A 417 14.29 -18.56 -22.54
N ASN A 418 14.62 -19.40 -23.53
CA ASN A 418 14.40 -20.84 -23.48
C ASN A 418 15.71 -21.56 -23.10
N PHE A 419 15.73 -22.26 -21.96
CA PHE A 419 16.92 -22.93 -21.44
C PHE A 419 17.38 -24.13 -22.29
N ASN A 420 16.49 -24.75 -23.06
CA ASN A 420 16.82 -25.91 -23.90
C ASN A 420 17.50 -25.51 -25.23
N THR A 421 17.22 -24.32 -25.74
CA THR A 421 17.79 -23.81 -27.01
C THR A 421 18.80 -22.67 -26.81
N SER A 422 18.88 -22.10 -25.62
CA SER A 422 19.64 -20.89 -25.29
C SER A 422 19.30 -19.69 -26.17
N GLN A 423 18.03 -19.59 -26.58
CA GLN A 423 17.52 -18.49 -27.42
C GLN A 423 16.52 -17.61 -26.67
N THR A 424 16.57 -16.31 -26.95
CA THR A 424 15.60 -15.31 -26.47
C THR A 424 14.65 -14.94 -27.60
N THR A 425 13.35 -15.04 -27.36
CA THR A 425 12.28 -14.69 -28.31
C THR A 425 11.37 -13.64 -27.67
N ALA A 426 10.93 -12.64 -28.43
CA ALA A 426 9.93 -11.68 -27.95
C ALA A 426 8.61 -12.38 -27.59
N LEU A 427 8.03 -12.08 -26.43
CA LEU A 427 6.63 -12.43 -26.16
C LEU A 427 5.75 -11.53 -27.04
N THR A 428 4.83 -12.15 -27.78
CA THR A 428 3.95 -11.45 -28.72
C THR A 428 2.47 -11.79 -28.51
N ILE A 429 1.63 -10.80 -28.81
CA ILE A 429 0.18 -10.91 -28.93
C ILE A 429 -0.17 -10.35 -30.32
N GLN A 430 -1.05 -11.02 -31.06
CA GLN A 430 -1.44 -10.68 -32.43
C GLN A 430 -0.23 -10.52 -33.38
N GLY A 431 0.83 -11.31 -33.13
CA GLY A 431 2.10 -11.28 -33.87
C GLY A 431 3.00 -10.07 -33.60
N GLN A 432 2.70 -9.23 -32.61
CA GLN A 432 3.46 -8.01 -32.28
C GLN A 432 4.02 -8.07 -30.85
N GLN A 433 5.23 -7.53 -30.65
CA GLN A 433 5.75 -7.26 -29.29
C GLN A 433 5.12 -5.94 -28.83
N LEU A 434 4.45 -5.98 -27.68
CA LEU A 434 3.58 -4.91 -27.18
C LEU A 434 3.89 -4.61 -25.72
N TYR A 435 3.41 -3.46 -25.25
CA TYR A 435 3.39 -3.10 -23.83
C TYR A 435 2.25 -3.87 -23.15
N LEU A 436 2.60 -4.71 -22.18
CA LEU A 436 1.68 -5.56 -21.43
C LEU A 436 1.60 -5.06 -19.98
N SER A 437 0.39 -5.01 -19.43
CA SER A 437 0.13 -4.56 -18.04
C SER A 437 0.31 -5.66 -17.00
N MET A 438 0.24 -6.92 -17.45
CA MET A 438 0.41 -8.11 -16.63
C MET A 438 0.79 -9.30 -17.52
N VAL A 439 1.78 -10.08 -17.08
CA VAL A 439 2.10 -11.41 -17.60
C VAL A 439 2.37 -12.33 -16.41
N GLN A 440 1.71 -13.48 -16.36
CA GLN A 440 1.75 -14.39 -15.21
C GLN A 440 1.85 -15.85 -15.70
N TRP A 441 2.83 -16.59 -15.17
CA TRP A 441 2.94 -18.04 -15.38
C TRP A 441 1.81 -18.80 -14.68
N ALA A 442 1.31 -19.85 -15.32
CA ALA A 442 0.48 -20.85 -14.65
C ALA A 442 1.31 -21.66 -13.63
N PRO A 443 0.68 -22.20 -12.55
CA PRO A 443 1.38 -22.95 -11.50
C PRO A 443 1.94 -24.31 -11.96
N LYS A 444 1.73 -24.71 -13.22
CA LYS A 444 2.26 -25.93 -13.84
C LYS A 444 2.63 -25.68 -15.30
N GLY A 445 3.67 -26.34 -15.78
CA GLY A 445 4.14 -26.20 -17.16
C GLY A 445 4.76 -24.83 -17.44
N ASN A 446 4.46 -24.29 -18.61
CA ASN A 446 4.85 -22.96 -19.07
C ASN A 446 3.68 -22.23 -19.77
N ALA A 447 2.43 -22.49 -19.36
CA ALA A 447 1.29 -21.72 -19.80
C ALA A 447 1.33 -20.28 -19.23
N LEU A 448 0.76 -19.32 -19.96
CA LEU A 448 0.75 -17.90 -19.61
C LEU A 448 -0.66 -17.33 -19.65
N VAL A 449 -1.01 -16.49 -18.67
CA VAL A 449 -2.09 -15.49 -18.82
C VAL A 449 -1.45 -14.10 -18.97
N ILE A 450 -2.00 -13.31 -19.88
CA ILE A 450 -1.48 -12.02 -20.32
C ILE A 450 -2.63 -11.01 -20.33
N ASN A 451 -2.42 -9.81 -19.78
CA ASN A 451 -3.33 -8.69 -20.00
C ASN A 451 -2.75 -7.72 -21.04
N TYR A 452 -3.56 -7.44 -22.07
CA TYR A 452 -3.31 -6.43 -23.09
C TYR A 452 -4.60 -5.67 -23.36
N ASP A 453 -4.52 -4.34 -23.40
CA ASP A 453 -5.67 -3.42 -23.53
C ASP A 453 -6.89 -3.80 -22.65
N ARG A 454 -6.64 -3.96 -21.34
CA ARG A 454 -7.64 -4.33 -20.30
C ARG A 454 -8.30 -5.71 -20.51
N ASN A 455 -7.82 -6.51 -21.45
CA ASN A 455 -8.39 -7.80 -21.83
C ASN A 455 -7.41 -8.96 -21.62
N LEU A 456 -7.95 -10.15 -21.32
CA LEU A 456 -7.19 -11.34 -20.97
C LEU A 456 -6.99 -12.28 -22.16
N TYR A 457 -5.74 -12.71 -22.33
CA TYR A 457 -5.26 -13.66 -23.32
C TYR A 457 -4.54 -14.81 -22.62
N TYR A 458 -4.62 -16.01 -23.18
CA TYR A 458 -4.01 -17.22 -22.63
C TYR A 458 -3.22 -17.98 -23.68
N LYS A 459 -2.00 -18.42 -23.35
CA LYS A 459 -1.19 -19.31 -24.20
C LYS A 459 -0.96 -20.63 -23.44
N GLN A 460 -1.26 -21.77 -24.06
CA GLN A 460 -1.18 -23.08 -23.40
C GLN A 460 0.28 -23.51 -23.14
N ASN A 461 1.19 -23.15 -24.04
CA ASN A 461 2.64 -23.15 -23.85
C ASN A 461 3.18 -21.76 -24.21
N ALA A 462 4.34 -21.39 -23.68
CA ALA A 462 4.91 -20.03 -23.76
C ALA A 462 5.09 -19.48 -25.19
N LEU A 463 5.20 -20.37 -26.18
CA LEU A 463 5.45 -20.05 -27.60
C LEU A 463 4.24 -20.27 -28.52
N ASP A 464 3.07 -20.64 -27.97
CA ASP A 464 1.85 -20.87 -28.76
C ASP A 464 1.20 -19.56 -29.21
N GLU A 465 0.28 -19.63 -30.17
CA GLU A 465 -0.68 -18.55 -30.45
C GLU A 465 -1.65 -18.38 -29.26
N GLU A 466 -2.12 -17.16 -29.04
CA GLU A 466 -2.99 -16.83 -27.90
C GLU A 466 -4.48 -17.10 -28.14
N ILE A 467 -5.13 -17.59 -27.09
CA ILE A 467 -6.57 -17.77 -26.95
C ILE A 467 -7.13 -16.53 -26.24
N VAL A 468 -8.13 -15.89 -26.84
CA VAL A 468 -8.79 -14.71 -26.26
C VAL A 468 -9.81 -15.14 -25.20
N LEU A 469 -9.62 -14.72 -23.94
CA LEU A 469 -10.55 -15.01 -22.83
C LEU A 469 -11.59 -13.90 -22.64
N THR A 470 -11.21 -12.65 -22.88
CA THR A 470 -12.11 -11.49 -22.86
C THR A 470 -11.89 -10.57 -24.06
N ASN A 471 -12.95 -9.92 -24.51
CA ASN A 471 -12.96 -9.00 -25.65
C ASN A 471 -13.91 -7.83 -25.40
N ASP A 472 -13.86 -7.26 -24.20
CA ASP A 472 -14.70 -6.15 -23.78
C ASP A 472 -14.06 -4.83 -24.27
N GLU A 473 -14.67 -4.19 -25.29
CA GLU A 473 -14.18 -2.97 -25.96
C GLU A 473 -14.43 -1.67 -25.17
N GLN A 474 -15.26 -1.73 -24.13
CA GLN A 474 -15.65 -0.56 -23.34
C GLN A 474 -14.49 -0.12 -22.44
N ALA A 475 -13.97 1.09 -22.64
CA ALA A 475 -12.74 1.55 -21.97
C ALA A 475 -12.82 1.65 -20.43
N GLY A 476 -14.03 1.75 -19.86
CA GLY A 476 -14.25 1.67 -18.40
C GLY A 476 -14.32 0.25 -17.82
N ILE A 477 -14.04 -0.77 -18.63
CA ILE A 477 -14.04 -2.18 -18.20
C ILE A 477 -12.61 -2.69 -18.09
N LEU A 478 -12.29 -3.31 -16.95
CA LEU A 478 -11.00 -3.95 -16.72
C LEU A 478 -11.20 -5.43 -16.37
N ASN A 479 -10.50 -6.33 -17.05
CA ASN A 479 -10.58 -7.77 -16.82
C ASN A 479 -9.27 -8.28 -16.23
N GLY A 480 -9.27 -8.67 -14.95
CA GLY A 480 -8.13 -9.34 -14.33
C GLY A 480 -6.93 -8.46 -13.97
N ILE A 481 -7.00 -7.16 -14.26
CA ILE A 481 -6.19 -6.13 -13.61
C ILE A 481 -7.15 -5.21 -12.84
N PRO A 482 -6.76 -4.71 -11.65
CA PRO A 482 -7.60 -3.80 -10.87
C PRO A 482 -7.67 -2.39 -11.47
N ASP A 483 -8.72 -1.66 -11.09
CA ASP A 483 -8.77 -0.21 -11.19
C ASP A 483 -7.91 0.45 -10.09
N TRP A 484 -7.84 1.79 -10.07
CA TRP A 484 -7.02 2.53 -9.11
C TRP A 484 -7.37 2.21 -7.64
N VAL A 485 -8.67 2.15 -7.28
CA VAL A 485 -9.07 1.99 -5.87
C VAL A 485 -8.88 0.55 -5.37
N TYR A 486 -9.02 -0.44 -6.25
CA TYR A 486 -8.69 -1.83 -5.89
C TYR A 486 -7.19 -2.11 -5.88
N GLU A 487 -6.40 -1.44 -6.73
CA GLU A 487 -4.95 -1.52 -6.67
C GLU A 487 -4.42 -0.99 -5.34
N GLU A 488 -4.82 0.22 -4.94
CA GLU A 488 -4.29 0.91 -3.76
C GLU A 488 -4.86 0.35 -2.45
N GLU A 489 -6.20 0.28 -2.33
CA GLU A 489 -6.88 0.12 -1.03
C GLU A 489 -7.54 -1.26 -0.78
N VAL A 490 -7.44 -2.20 -1.73
CA VAL A 490 -8.03 -3.54 -1.59
C VAL A 490 -7.02 -4.68 -1.77
N PHE A 491 -6.32 -4.74 -2.91
CA PHE A 491 -5.42 -5.86 -3.24
C PHE A 491 -3.94 -5.58 -2.97
N SER A 492 -3.50 -4.31 -3.07
CA SER A 492 -2.10 -3.89 -3.02
C SER A 492 -1.23 -4.66 -4.02
N SER A 493 -1.71 -4.74 -5.27
CA SER A 493 -1.12 -5.49 -6.39
C SER A 493 -1.75 -5.06 -7.71
N ASN A 494 -1.03 -5.23 -8.83
CA ASN A 494 -1.55 -5.04 -10.19
C ASN A 494 -2.25 -6.29 -10.77
N VAL A 495 -2.40 -7.37 -9.99
CA VAL A 495 -2.94 -8.66 -10.45
C VAL A 495 -4.30 -8.93 -9.82
N ALA A 496 -5.29 -9.22 -10.67
CA ALA A 496 -6.62 -9.70 -10.28
C ALA A 496 -7.03 -10.98 -11.06
N THR A 497 -6.06 -11.85 -11.38
CA THR A 497 -6.24 -13.17 -12.04
C THR A 497 -5.60 -14.31 -11.25
N TRP A 498 -6.39 -15.21 -10.67
CA TRP A 498 -5.91 -16.32 -9.83
C TRP A 498 -6.11 -17.69 -10.52
N PHE A 499 -5.02 -18.31 -11.00
CA PHE A 499 -5.06 -19.69 -11.47
C PHE A 499 -5.46 -20.66 -10.36
N ASN A 500 -6.19 -21.71 -10.73
CA ASN A 500 -6.44 -22.83 -9.83
C ASN A 500 -5.17 -23.69 -9.63
N PRO A 501 -5.10 -24.45 -8.54
CA PRO A 501 -4.08 -25.46 -8.26
C PRO A 501 -3.65 -26.37 -9.43
N SER A 502 -4.50 -26.72 -10.39
CA SER A 502 -4.11 -27.51 -11.56
C SER A 502 -3.57 -26.69 -12.74
N GLY A 503 -3.83 -25.38 -12.79
CA GLY A 503 -3.66 -24.57 -14.00
C GLY A 503 -4.73 -24.81 -15.07
N SER A 504 -5.82 -25.53 -14.75
CA SER A 504 -6.92 -25.82 -15.69
C SER A 504 -8.11 -24.85 -15.58
N GLN A 505 -8.15 -24.03 -14.52
CA GLN A 505 -9.13 -22.96 -14.36
C GLN A 505 -8.47 -21.65 -13.92
N LEU A 506 -9.12 -20.53 -14.21
CA LEU A 506 -8.68 -19.18 -13.87
C LEU A 506 -9.86 -18.40 -13.27
N ALA A 507 -9.69 -17.88 -12.06
CA ALA A 507 -10.60 -16.89 -11.49
C ALA A 507 -10.11 -15.48 -11.81
N PHE A 508 -10.98 -14.50 -12.05
CA PHE A 508 -10.59 -13.09 -12.18
C PHE A 508 -11.70 -12.13 -11.77
N ILE A 509 -11.36 -10.88 -11.43
CA ILE A 509 -12.36 -9.82 -11.26
C ILE A 509 -12.52 -9.03 -12.56
N ARG A 510 -13.77 -8.86 -13.01
CA ARG A 510 -14.16 -7.83 -13.98
C ARG A 510 -14.63 -6.59 -13.22
N PHE A 511 -13.98 -5.46 -13.48
CA PHE A 511 -14.33 -4.14 -12.97
C PHE A 511 -15.16 -3.37 -14.01
N ASP A 512 -15.96 -2.42 -13.54
CA ASP A 512 -16.81 -1.57 -14.36
C ASP A 512 -16.87 -0.16 -13.73
N ASP A 513 -16.03 0.74 -14.25
CA ASP A 513 -15.88 2.14 -13.82
C ASP A 513 -16.87 3.09 -14.51
N SER A 514 -17.85 2.56 -15.27
CA SER A 514 -18.81 3.36 -16.04
C SER A 514 -19.64 4.33 -15.17
N SER A 515 -19.77 4.06 -13.87
CA SER A 515 -20.41 4.91 -12.86
C SER A 515 -19.43 5.69 -11.96
N THR A 516 -18.13 5.36 -12.00
CA THR A 516 -17.10 6.02 -11.21
C THR A 516 -16.84 7.43 -11.74
N HIS A 517 -16.57 8.38 -10.84
CA HIS A 517 -16.26 9.75 -11.24
C HIS A 517 -14.82 9.84 -11.75
N LEU A 518 -14.65 10.50 -12.90
CA LEU A 518 -13.32 10.79 -13.45
C LEU A 518 -12.74 12.05 -12.80
N ILE A 519 -11.48 11.97 -12.39
CA ILE A 519 -10.65 13.13 -12.00
C ILE A 519 -9.54 13.34 -13.04
N ASN A 520 -9.27 14.61 -13.32
CA ASN A 520 -8.29 15.04 -14.32
C ASN A 520 -7.17 15.85 -13.64
N PHE A 521 -5.92 15.54 -13.96
CA PHE A 521 -4.74 16.27 -13.51
C PHE A 521 -4.10 17.01 -14.69
N PRO A 522 -3.52 18.21 -14.51
CA PRO A 522 -2.64 18.80 -15.50
C PRO A 522 -1.28 18.09 -15.48
N TYR A 523 -0.76 17.76 -16.66
CA TYR A 523 0.61 17.30 -16.86
C TYR A 523 1.37 18.33 -17.70
N TYR A 524 2.45 18.90 -17.15
CA TYR A 524 3.15 20.05 -17.72
C TYR A 524 4.31 19.65 -18.66
N GLY A 525 4.95 18.51 -18.42
CA GLY A 525 5.92 17.87 -19.29
C GLY A 525 7.27 18.60 -19.45
N ASP A 526 8.09 18.09 -20.37
CA ASP A 526 9.46 18.55 -20.61
C ASP A 526 9.54 19.98 -21.16
N ALA A 527 10.32 20.82 -20.48
CA ALA A 527 10.52 22.22 -20.86
C ALA A 527 11.18 22.36 -22.24
N GLY A 528 10.45 22.91 -23.20
CA GLY A 528 10.90 23.17 -24.57
C GLY A 528 10.39 22.16 -25.61
N ASP A 529 9.67 21.11 -25.20
CA ASP A 529 8.96 20.23 -26.13
C ASP A 529 7.61 20.85 -26.55
N LEU A 530 7.40 21.02 -27.85
CA LEU A 530 6.18 21.59 -28.41
C LEU A 530 4.93 20.72 -28.17
N ARG A 531 5.09 19.42 -27.84
CA ARG A 531 3.99 18.55 -27.40
C ARG A 531 3.28 19.09 -26.16
N TYR A 532 4.00 19.82 -25.31
CA TYR A 532 3.49 20.38 -24.05
C TYR A 532 3.27 21.91 -24.11
N GLN A 533 3.16 22.50 -25.32
CA GLN A 533 2.76 23.91 -25.48
C GLN A 533 1.43 24.23 -24.78
N TYR A 534 0.56 23.22 -24.70
CA TYR A 534 -0.60 23.18 -23.83
C TYR A 534 -0.42 21.96 -22.91
N PRO A 535 -0.63 22.07 -21.59
CA PRO A 535 -0.55 20.93 -20.68
C PRO A 535 -1.48 19.80 -21.11
N LEU A 536 -1.01 18.57 -20.98
CA LEU A 536 -1.84 17.38 -21.19
C LEU A 536 -2.68 17.09 -19.95
N HIS A 537 -3.56 16.10 -20.07
CA HIS A 537 -4.37 15.63 -18.94
C HIS A 537 -4.26 14.12 -18.73
N GLN A 538 -3.81 13.74 -17.54
CA GLN A 538 -3.98 12.40 -16.99
C GLN A 538 -5.40 12.27 -16.42
N VAL A 539 -6.06 11.13 -16.67
CA VAL A 539 -7.46 10.90 -16.29
C VAL A 539 -7.58 9.59 -15.53
N ILE A 540 -8.11 9.63 -14.32
CA ILE A 540 -8.29 8.46 -13.44
C ILE A 540 -9.77 8.34 -13.05
N ALA A 541 -10.31 7.12 -13.05
CA ALA A 541 -11.56 6.80 -12.37
C ALA A 541 -11.29 6.69 -10.86
N TYR A 542 -11.81 7.62 -10.07
CA TYR A 542 -11.55 7.70 -8.62
C TYR A 542 -12.85 7.93 -7.85
N PRO A 543 -13.33 6.94 -7.08
CA PRO A 543 -14.51 7.11 -6.22
C PRO A 543 -14.11 7.85 -4.95
N LYS A 544 -14.51 9.12 -4.81
CA LYS A 544 -14.37 9.87 -3.53
C LYS A 544 -15.44 9.43 -2.53
N ALA A 545 -15.19 9.63 -1.24
CA ALA A 545 -16.14 9.29 -0.17
C ALA A 545 -17.57 9.80 -0.46
N GLY A 546 -18.55 8.89 -0.42
CA GLY A 546 -19.96 9.12 -0.72
C GLY A 546 -20.36 9.09 -2.21
N SER A 547 -19.43 8.90 -3.15
CA SER A 547 -19.73 8.73 -4.59
C SER A 547 -19.93 7.24 -4.98
N SER A 548 -20.24 6.94 -6.23
CA SER A 548 -20.37 5.54 -6.70
C SER A 548 -19.01 4.87 -6.84
N ASN A 549 -18.90 3.61 -6.41
CA ASN A 549 -17.70 2.78 -6.59
C ASN A 549 -17.72 2.08 -7.96
N PRO A 550 -16.58 1.51 -8.42
CA PRO A 550 -16.58 0.53 -9.52
C PRO A 550 -17.47 -0.68 -9.18
N SER A 551 -18.23 -1.16 -10.16
CA SER A 551 -19.00 -2.41 -10.00
C SER A 551 -18.11 -3.62 -10.29
N VAL A 552 -17.99 -4.55 -9.33
CA VAL A 552 -17.07 -5.68 -9.43
C VAL A 552 -17.78 -7.02 -9.59
N GLN A 553 -17.19 -7.92 -10.38
CA GLN A 553 -17.78 -9.22 -10.68
C GLN A 553 -16.69 -10.30 -10.64
N LEU A 554 -16.82 -11.29 -9.75
CA LEU A 554 -15.97 -12.48 -9.76
C LEU A 554 -16.38 -13.41 -10.91
N ILE A 555 -15.45 -13.66 -11.82
CA ILE A 555 -15.60 -14.47 -13.02
C ILE A 555 -14.68 -15.70 -12.92
N MET A 556 -15.14 -16.83 -13.44
CA MET A 556 -14.42 -18.09 -13.54
C MET A 556 -14.29 -18.50 -15.00
N VAL A 557 -13.13 -19.05 -15.37
CA VAL A 557 -12.80 -19.50 -16.72
C VAL A 557 -12.32 -20.94 -16.68
N ASP A 558 -12.93 -21.78 -17.51
CA ASP A 558 -12.48 -23.14 -17.80
C ASP A 558 -11.49 -23.12 -18.98
N LEU A 559 -10.19 -23.28 -18.68
CA LEU A 559 -9.13 -23.14 -19.67
C LEU A 559 -9.07 -24.35 -20.61
N GLU A 560 -9.47 -25.53 -20.15
CA GLU A 560 -9.54 -26.74 -20.99
C GLU A 560 -10.62 -26.59 -22.08
N LYS A 561 -11.78 -26.03 -21.74
CA LYS A 561 -12.82 -25.68 -22.72
C LYS A 561 -12.43 -24.53 -23.64
N ALA A 562 -11.68 -23.54 -23.15
CA ALA A 562 -11.16 -22.45 -23.99
C ALA A 562 -10.16 -22.97 -25.03
N VAL A 563 -9.20 -23.83 -24.62
CA VAL A 563 -8.27 -24.54 -25.52
C VAL A 563 -9.01 -25.44 -26.52
N ALA A 564 -10.11 -26.08 -26.11
CA ALA A 564 -10.93 -26.90 -27.00
C ALA A 564 -11.79 -26.10 -28.01
N GLY A 565 -11.64 -24.78 -28.10
CA GLY A 565 -12.41 -23.94 -29.02
C GLY A 565 -13.88 -23.75 -28.63
N GLY A 566 -14.19 -23.88 -27.34
CA GLY A 566 -15.53 -23.62 -26.80
C GLY A 566 -15.96 -22.16 -27.00
N GLN A 567 -17.27 -21.92 -27.07
CA GLN A 567 -17.83 -20.56 -27.08
C GLN A 567 -17.66 -19.90 -25.69
N ARG A 568 -17.48 -18.57 -25.62
CA ARG A 568 -17.22 -17.82 -24.37
C ARG A 568 -18.24 -18.14 -23.27
N GLU A 569 -19.53 -18.25 -23.61
CA GLU A 569 -20.61 -18.63 -22.68
C GLU A 569 -20.50 -20.05 -22.11
N GLY A 570 -19.79 -20.96 -22.78
CA GLY A 570 -19.57 -22.34 -22.35
C GLY A 570 -18.34 -22.55 -21.47
N PHE A 571 -17.43 -21.57 -21.41
CA PHE A 571 -16.22 -21.62 -20.57
C PHE A 571 -16.13 -20.50 -19.52
N VAL A 572 -16.89 -19.41 -19.65
CA VAL A 572 -16.94 -18.30 -18.67
C VAL A 572 -18.17 -18.43 -17.76
N THR A 573 -17.98 -18.38 -16.44
CA THR A 573 -19.07 -18.40 -15.44
C THR A 573 -18.94 -17.23 -14.47
N LYS A 574 -20.01 -16.45 -14.29
CA LYS A 574 -20.08 -15.38 -13.27
C LYS A 574 -20.51 -15.96 -11.92
N MET A 575 -19.79 -15.65 -10.84
CA MET A 575 -20.13 -16.10 -9.49
C MET A 575 -21.27 -15.28 -8.87
N PRO A 576 -22.21 -15.90 -8.14
CA PRO A 576 -23.33 -15.20 -7.52
C PRO A 576 -22.92 -14.44 -6.23
N VAL A 577 -23.21 -13.15 -6.19
CA VAL A 577 -23.03 -12.27 -5.01
C VAL A 577 -23.65 -12.90 -3.74
N PRO A 578 -23.05 -12.74 -2.54
CA PRO A 578 -23.64 -13.17 -1.28
C PRO A 578 -25.07 -12.65 -1.09
N SER A 579 -25.97 -13.51 -0.62
CA SER A 579 -27.40 -13.18 -0.46
C SER A 579 -27.71 -12.16 0.64
N ALA A 580 -26.69 -11.70 1.37
CA ALA A 580 -26.76 -10.61 2.35
C ALA A 580 -26.16 -9.28 1.82
N LEU A 581 -25.59 -9.29 0.61
CA LEU A 581 -25.04 -8.12 -0.08
C LEU A 581 -25.75 -7.84 -1.42
N ASN A 582 -26.74 -8.65 -1.81
CA ASN A 582 -27.52 -8.47 -3.04
C ASN A 582 -28.50 -7.28 -2.99
N THR A 583 -28.67 -6.66 -1.82
CA THR A 583 -29.38 -5.39 -1.62
C THR A 583 -28.46 -4.17 -1.66
N GLU A 584 -27.15 -4.37 -1.54
CA GLU A 584 -26.17 -3.29 -1.63
C GLU A 584 -25.90 -2.95 -3.10
N THR A 585 -25.88 -1.65 -3.43
CA THR A 585 -25.44 -1.19 -4.76
C THR A 585 -23.93 -1.27 -4.92
N ASP A 586 -23.18 -1.10 -3.83
CA ASP A 586 -21.73 -1.19 -3.78
C ASP A 586 -21.33 -2.26 -2.74
N TYR A 587 -20.57 -3.27 -3.17
CA TYR A 587 -19.92 -4.26 -2.30
C TYR A 587 -18.46 -4.42 -2.73
N ILE A 588 -17.63 -4.95 -1.83
CA ILE A 588 -16.18 -5.03 -2.05
C ILE A 588 -15.75 -6.50 -2.02
N VAL A 589 -14.96 -6.92 -3.01
CA VAL A 589 -14.37 -8.28 -3.04
C VAL A 589 -12.91 -8.17 -2.61
N THR A 590 -12.63 -8.41 -1.33
CA THR A 590 -11.29 -8.16 -0.75
C THR A 590 -10.28 -9.27 -1.00
N VAL A 591 -10.75 -10.49 -1.29
CA VAL A 591 -9.92 -11.67 -1.50
C VAL A 591 -10.55 -12.56 -2.56
N VAL A 592 -9.70 -13.16 -3.40
CA VAL A 592 -9.95 -14.39 -4.16
C VAL A 592 -8.76 -15.32 -3.93
N SER A 593 -9.01 -16.60 -3.69
CA SER A 593 -7.98 -17.65 -3.59
C SER A 593 -8.58 -19.03 -3.87
N TRP A 594 -7.78 -20.10 -3.81
CA TRP A 594 -8.23 -21.45 -4.14
C TRP A 594 -7.99 -22.44 -2.99
N VAL A 595 -9.05 -23.17 -2.62
CA VAL A 595 -9.02 -24.21 -1.58
C VAL A 595 -8.42 -25.50 -2.14
N ASP A 596 -8.84 -25.86 -3.36
CA ASP A 596 -8.39 -27.01 -4.16
C ASP A 596 -8.58 -26.70 -5.66
N ASN A 597 -8.66 -27.71 -6.55
CA ASN A 597 -8.84 -27.47 -8.00
C ASN A 597 -10.23 -26.95 -8.37
N ASP A 598 -11.26 -27.26 -7.57
CA ASP A 598 -12.67 -27.13 -7.93
C ASP A 598 -13.40 -26.06 -7.09
N ASN A 599 -12.84 -25.73 -5.92
CA ASN A 599 -13.40 -24.81 -4.94
C ASN A 599 -12.58 -23.51 -4.84
N VAL A 600 -13.10 -22.43 -5.42
CA VAL A 600 -12.57 -21.07 -5.25
C VAL A 600 -13.14 -20.46 -3.97
N LEU A 601 -12.30 -19.79 -3.17
CA LEU A 601 -12.66 -19.00 -2.00
C LEU A 601 -12.67 -17.52 -2.36
N SER A 602 -13.61 -16.76 -1.83
CA SER A 602 -13.60 -15.31 -1.95
C SER A 602 -14.22 -14.63 -0.73
N ILE A 603 -13.65 -13.49 -0.33
CA ILE A 603 -14.15 -12.68 0.79
C ILE A 603 -14.83 -11.43 0.23
N TRP A 604 -16.05 -11.21 0.71
CA TRP A 604 -16.93 -10.11 0.29
C TRP A 604 -17.27 -9.24 1.50
N MET A 605 -17.24 -7.93 1.35
CA MET A 605 -17.61 -6.96 2.37
C MET A 605 -18.73 -6.02 1.91
N ASN A 606 -19.47 -5.47 2.86
CA ASN A 606 -20.29 -4.29 2.61
C ASN A 606 -19.42 -3.04 2.37
N ARG A 607 -19.98 -2.01 1.73
CA ARG A 607 -19.29 -0.75 1.38
C ARG A 607 -18.48 -0.12 2.52
N ILE A 608 -19.05 -0.05 3.73
CA ILE A 608 -18.38 0.52 4.93
C ILE A 608 -17.45 -0.46 5.66
N GLN A 609 -17.26 -1.68 5.13
CA GLN A 609 -16.22 -2.64 5.55
C GLN A 609 -16.28 -3.06 7.03
N ASN A 610 -17.46 -3.01 7.64
CA ASN A 610 -17.71 -3.50 9.01
C ASN A 610 -18.41 -4.87 9.05
N ALA A 611 -18.77 -5.46 7.91
CA ALA A 611 -19.30 -6.82 7.82
C ALA A 611 -18.67 -7.58 6.65
N ALA A 612 -18.18 -8.79 6.92
CA ALA A 612 -17.49 -9.63 5.94
C ALA A 612 -18.06 -11.06 5.87
N TYR A 613 -18.04 -11.62 4.66
CA TYR A 613 -18.60 -12.92 4.28
C TYR A 613 -17.51 -13.71 3.55
N VAL A 614 -17.11 -14.84 4.11
CA VAL A 614 -16.14 -15.77 3.49
C VAL A 614 -16.94 -16.85 2.78
N GLU A 615 -16.96 -16.78 1.46
CA GLU A 615 -17.68 -17.72 0.59
C GLU A 615 -16.72 -18.70 -0.08
N THR A 616 -17.22 -19.90 -0.36
CA THR A 616 -16.62 -20.85 -1.30
C THR A 616 -17.60 -21.14 -2.44
N PHE A 617 -17.07 -21.36 -3.65
CA PHE A 617 -17.88 -21.64 -4.84
C PHE A 617 -17.36 -22.90 -5.55
N ASN A 618 -18.29 -23.82 -5.84
CA ASN A 618 -18.06 -24.97 -6.71
C ASN A 618 -18.96 -24.82 -7.95
N GLY A 619 -18.39 -24.30 -9.04
CA GLY A 619 -19.20 -23.72 -10.13
C GLY A 619 -20.14 -22.64 -9.60
N LEU A 620 -21.44 -22.75 -9.90
CA LEU A 620 -22.47 -21.84 -9.35
C LEU A 620 -22.90 -22.16 -7.91
N THR A 621 -22.40 -23.24 -7.31
CA THR A 621 -22.77 -23.65 -5.94
C THR A 621 -22.01 -22.82 -4.91
N ARG A 622 -22.62 -21.74 -4.43
CA ARG A 622 -22.06 -20.88 -3.37
C ARG A 622 -22.34 -21.42 -1.98
N LYS A 623 -21.36 -21.36 -1.08
CA LYS A 623 -21.50 -21.62 0.36
C LYS A 623 -20.73 -20.60 1.21
N THR A 624 -21.41 -19.94 2.14
CA THR A 624 -20.77 -19.18 3.23
C THR A 624 -20.13 -20.15 4.23
N ILE A 625 -18.83 -20.02 4.51
CA ILE A 625 -18.12 -20.82 5.53
C ILE A 625 -17.88 -20.05 6.83
N TYR A 626 -17.74 -18.73 6.75
CA TYR A 626 -17.59 -17.83 7.90
C TYR A 626 -18.20 -16.46 7.60
N ARG A 627 -18.65 -15.76 8.65
CA ARG A 627 -19.16 -14.39 8.59
C ARG A 627 -18.76 -13.68 9.87
N THR A 628 -18.38 -12.40 9.77
CA THR A 628 -18.13 -11.55 10.94
C THR A 628 -18.72 -10.15 10.75
N VAL A 629 -18.97 -9.46 11.86
CA VAL A 629 -19.42 -8.07 11.93
C VAL A 629 -18.65 -7.40 13.06
N SER A 630 -18.07 -6.23 12.80
CA SER A 630 -17.42 -5.39 13.81
C SER A 630 -18.42 -4.35 14.34
N GLU A 631 -18.71 -4.43 15.63
CA GLU A 631 -19.59 -3.46 16.32
C GLU A 631 -18.83 -2.22 16.81
N THR A 632 -17.49 -2.30 16.90
CA THR A 632 -16.63 -1.24 17.44
C THR A 632 -15.80 -0.51 16.39
N GLY A 633 -15.66 -1.09 15.19
CA GLY A 633 -14.78 -0.58 14.13
C GLY A 633 -15.07 -1.21 12.77
N TRP A 634 -14.01 -1.57 12.06
CA TRP A 634 -14.04 -2.24 10.76
C TRP A 634 -13.67 -3.73 10.89
N VAL A 635 -13.67 -4.47 9.78
CA VAL A 635 -13.18 -5.85 9.67
C VAL A 635 -11.90 -5.89 8.87
N ASP A 636 -10.88 -6.60 9.37
CA ASP A 636 -9.61 -6.82 8.69
C ASP A 636 -9.58 -8.22 8.03
N LEU A 637 -9.92 -8.28 6.74
CA LEU A 637 -9.84 -9.50 5.90
C LEU A 637 -9.41 -9.15 4.46
N TYR A 638 -8.23 -8.54 4.33
CA TYR A 638 -7.55 -8.19 3.06
C TYR A 638 -6.40 -9.14 2.71
N THR A 639 -6.35 -10.29 3.39
CA THR A 639 -5.35 -11.34 3.20
C THR A 639 -6.06 -12.68 3.01
N ALA A 640 -5.62 -13.44 2.00
CA ALA A 640 -6.15 -14.78 1.76
C ALA A 640 -5.87 -15.70 2.97
N PRO A 641 -6.86 -16.45 3.47
CA PRO A 641 -6.62 -17.46 4.52
C PRO A 641 -5.57 -18.48 4.06
N PHE A 642 -4.59 -18.76 4.90
CA PHE A 642 -3.63 -19.84 4.65
C PHE A 642 -4.36 -21.17 4.78
N ARG A 643 -4.12 -22.13 3.88
CA ARG A 643 -4.79 -23.43 3.91
C ARG A 643 -3.85 -24.57 4.24
N ASN A 644 -4.35 -25.60 4.90
CA ASN A 644 -3.62 -26.85 5.03
C ASN A 644 -3.56 -27.62 3.70
N ARG A 645 -2.73 -28.66 3.65
CA ARG A 645 -2.43 -29.47 2.45
C ARG A 645 -3.65 -29.85 1.60
N ASN A 646 -4.70 -30.35 2.26
CA ASN A 646 -5.92 -30.88 1.65
C ASN A 646 -7.08 -29.87 1.61
N GLY A 647 -6.84 -28.60 1.97
CA GLY A 647 -7.87 -27.57 1.96
C GLY A 647 -9.03 -27.80 2.94
N SER A 648 -8.88 -28.66 3.95
CA SER A 648 -9.94 -28.94 4.94
C SER A 648 -9.94 -27.98 6.13
N ARG A 649 -8.86 -27.21 6.32
CA ARG A 649 -8.76 -26.13 7.31
C ARG A 649 -8.06 -24.92 6.72
N LEU A 650 -8.50 -23.76 7.18
CA LEU A 650 -7.95 -22.44 6.90
C LEU A 650 -7.44 -21.82 8.21
N ALA A 651 -6.43 -20.97 8.10
CA ALA A 651 -5.83 -20.22 9.17
C ALA A 651 -5.89 -18.72 8.83
N VAL A 652 -6.33 -17.93 9.79
CA VAL A 652 -6.53 -16.47 9.67
C VAL A 652 -5.93 -15.77 10.88
N VAL A 653 -5.52 -14.51 10.67
CA VAL A 653 -5.21 -13.58 11.74
C VAL A 653 -6.47 -12.75 11.96
N LEU A 654 -7.15 -12.93 13.08
CA LEU A 654 -8.40 -12.23 13.41
C LEU A 654 -8.47 -11.91 14.91
N PRO A 655 -9.29 -10.94 15.33
CA PRO A 655 -9.45 -10.60 16.74
C PRO A 655 -9.92 -11.77 17.61
N HIS A 656 -9.24 -11.95 18.75
CA HIS A 656 -9.63 -12.80 19.85
C HIS A 656 -9.30 -12.07 21.16
N ASN A 657 -10.29 -11.89 22.06
CA ASN A 657 -10.11 -11.20 23.35
C ASN A 657 -9.37 -9.85 23.23
N ASN A 658 -9.80 -8.97 22.33
CA ASN A 658 -9.22 -7.64 22.02
C ASN A 658 -7.87 -7.63 21.25
N TYR A 659 -7.23 -8.77 20.95
CA TYR A 659 -5.96 -8.79 20.21
C TYR A 659 -6.07 -9.62 18.92
N LYS A 660 -5.39 -9.21 17.83
CA LYS A 660 -5.34 -10.04 16.62
C LYS A 660 -4.51 -11.31 16.93
N HIS A 661 -5.10 -12.48 16.70
CA HIS A 661 -4.52 -13.79 17.02
C HIS A 661 -4.69 -14.77 15.85
N LEU A 662 -3.85 -15.82 15.85
CA LEU A 662 -3.96 -16.92 14.92
C LEU A 662 -5.16 -17.80 15.29
N GLN A 663 -6.11 -17.94 14.37
CA GLN A 663 -7.31 -18.76 14.54
C GLN A 663 -7.52 -19.69 13.34
N LEU A 664 -8.02 -20.90 13.59
CA LEU A 664 -8.43 -21.84 12.56
C LEU A 664 -9.93 -21.74 12.25
N LEU A 665 -10.26 -22.03 11.00
CA LEU A 665 -11.61 -22.22 10.48
C LEU A 665 -11.61 -23.54 9.69
N SER A 666 -12.58 -24.44 9.88
CA SER A 666 -12.69 -25.58 8.96
C SER A 666 -13.43 -25.14 7.68
N SER A 667 -12.77 -25.33 6.54
CA SER A 667 -13.36 -25.16 5.20
C SER A 667 -14.20 -26.37 4.78
N SER A 668 -14.36 -27.38 5.66
CA SER A 668 -15.13 -28.58 5.34
C SER A 668 -16.59 -28.23 4.96
N VAL A 669 -17.03 -28.76 3.82
CA VAL A 669 -18.28 -28.36 3.16
C VAL A 669 -19.53 -28.87 3.91
N VAL A 670 -19.35 -29.59 5.03
CA VAL A 670 -20.38 -30.41 5.70
C VAL A 670 -21.47 -29.64 6.47
N SER A 671 -21.15 -28.51 7.13
CA SER A 671 -22.13 -27.73 7.92
C SER A 671 -22.98 -26.77 7.07
N SER A 672 -24.29 -26.65 7.31
CA SER A 672 -25.11 -25.54 6.78
C SER A 672 -24.87 -24.21 7.50
N GLU A 673 -24.44 -24.27 8.76
CA GLU A 673 -24.20 -23.11 9.61
C GLU A 673 -22.75 -22.62 9.49
N PRO A 674 -22.50 -21.29 9.57
CA PRO A 674 -21.16 -20.72 9.68
C PRO A 674 -20.39 -21.31 10.85
N GLN A 675 -19.11 -21.61 10.64
CA GLN A 675 -18.30 -22.29 11.66
C GLN A 675 -17.67 -21.29 12.63
N GLN A 676 -17.51 -21.70 13.89
CA GLN A 676 -16.77 -20.93 14.90
C GLN A 676 -15.26 -21.01 14.62
N LEU A 677 -14.54 -19.96 15.01
CA LEU A 677 -13.08 -19.93 14.96
C LEU A 677 -12.50 -20.68 16.17
N GLU A 678 -11.47 -21.50 15.93
CA GLU A 678 -10.67 -22.16 16.98
C GLU A 678 -9.37 -21.35 17.18
N PRO A 679 -9.18 -20.62 18.29
CA PRO A 679 -7.95 -19.90 18.55
C PRO A 679 -6.78 -20.86 18.81
N LEU A 680 -5.66 -20.64 18.11
CA LEU A 680 -4.39 -21.32 18.37
C LEU A 680 -3.45 -20.49 19.25
N THR A 681 -3.61 -19.16 19.25
CA THR A 681 -2.85 -18.24 20.10
C THR A 681 -3.79 -17.37 20.93
N GLU A 682 -3.34 -17.04 22.14
CA GLU A 682 -4.01 -16.14 23.07
C GLU A 682 -2.98 -15.36 23.90
N GLY A 683 -3.37 -14.21 24.46
CA GLY A 683 -2.52 -13.31 25.25
C GLY A 683 -2.76 -11.84 24.91
N LYS A 684 -2.04 -10.91 25.56
CA LYS A 684 -2.12 -9.46 25.28
C LYS A 684 -1.02 -8.98 24.32
N TYR A 685 -0.79 -9.77 23.27
CA TYR A 685 0.13 -9.49 22.18
C TYR A 685 -0.59 -9.69 20.85
N VAL A 686 -0.07 -9.09 19.78
CA VAL A 686 -0.62 -9.18 18.43
C VAL A 686 0.17 -10.18 17.60
N VAL A 687 -0.53 -11.18 17.06
CA VAL A 687 -0.13 -11.88 15.84
C VAL A 687 -0.36 -10.94 14.68
N ASP A 688 0.69 -10.66 13.92
CA ASP A 688 0.73 -9.63 12.89
C ASP A 688 0.53 -10.21 11.48
N SER A 689 1.17 -11.35 11.16
CA SER A 689 0.95 -12.05 9.89
C SER A 689 1.23 -13.55 10.00
N ILE A 690 0.54 -14.35 9.19
CA ILE A 690 0.97 -15.73 8.88
C ILE A 690 1.93 -15.64 7.69
N LEU A 691 3.03 -16.39 7.75
CA LEU A 691 4.05 -16.44 6.69
C LEU A 691 4.02 -17.73 5.88
N HIS A 692 3.72 -18.87 6.53
CA HIS A 692 3.68 -20.19 5.88
C HIS A 692 2.85 -21.18 6.72
N TRP A 693 2.21 -22.15 6.07
CA TRP A 693 1.69 -23.36 6.71
C TRP A 693 2.23 -24.57 5.96
N ASP A 694 3.07 -25.37 6.62
CA ASP A 694 3.55 -26.62 6.07
C ASP A 694 2.45 -27.71 6.13
N GLY A 695 2.23 -28.35 4.98
CA GLY A 695 1.26 -29.41 4.80
C GLY A 695 1.71 -30.82 5.18
N ASP A 696 3.00 -31.08 5.41
CA ASP A 696 3.51 -32.40 5.81
C ASP A 696 3.57 -32.57 7.34
N THR A 697 3.97 -31.54 8.09
CA THR A 697 4.10 -31.55 9.55
C THR A 697 2.94 -30.88 10.30
N ASP A 698 2.07 -30.16 9.57
CA ASP A 698 0.93 -29.39 10.08
C ASP A 698 1.36 -28.23 11.02
N VAL A 699 2.40 -27.49 10.62
CA VAL A 699 3.00 -26.37 11.36
C VAL A 699 2.75 -25.04 10.66
N ILE A 700 2.27 -24.06 11.41
CA ILE A 700 2.06 -22.67 10.98
C ILE A 700 3.21 -21.80 11.50
N PHE A 701 3.76 -20.98 10.62
CA PHE A 701 4.80 -19.99 10.90
C PHE A 701 4.19 -18.59 10.81
N TYR A 702 4.47 -17.73 11.79
CA TYR A 702 3.83 -16.42 11.91
C TYR A 702 4.75 -15.37 12.56
N THR A 703 4.46 -14.09 12.35
CA THR A 703 5.04 -12.96 13.09
C THR A 703 4.16 -12.55 14.26
N ALA A 704 4.76 -12.26 15.40
CA ALA A 704 4.08 -11.66 16.55
C ALA A 704 5.03 -10.78 17.38
N ASN A 705 4.46 -9.89 18.18
CA ASN A 705 5.16 -9.15 19.23
C ASN A 705 4.97 -9.83 20.61
N THR A 706 5.38 -9.18 21.71
CA THR A 706 5.12 -9.68 23.08
C THR A 706 4.29 -8.68 23.88
N GLU A 707 3.71 -9.11 25.02
CA GLU A 707 2.87 -8.26 25.88
C GLU A 707 3.67 -7.06 26.45
N GLU A 708 4.96 -7.26 26.73
CA GLU A 708 5.88 -6.24 27.25
C GLU A 708 6.43 -5.34 26.14
N HIS A 709 6.70 -5.93 24.98
CA HIS A 709 7.40 -5.32 23.86
C HIS A 709 6.58 -5.37 22.55
N PRO A 710 5.53 -4.54 22.43
CA PRO A 710 4.83 -4.37 21.16
C PRO A 710 5.70 -3.77 20.04
N GLU A 711 6.82 -3.12 20.39
CA GLU A 711 7.85 -2.59 19.48
C GLU A 711 8.74 -3.66 18.80
N HIS A 712 8.68 -4.92 19.26
CA HIS A 712 9.41 -6.06 18.69
C HIS A 712 8.57 -6.79 17.64
N LEU A 713 9.21 -7.55 16.75
CA LEU A 713 8.52 -8.47 15.84
C LEU A 713 9.35 -9.72 15.62
N HIS A 714 8.91 -10.84 16.19
CA HIS A 714 9.59 -12.13 16.16
C HIS A 714 8.85 -13.15 15.29
N LEU A 715 9.62 -14.02 14.62
CA LEU A 715 9.14 -15.24 13.98
C LEU A 715 8.86 -16.33 15.02
N TYR A 716 7.68 -16.93 14.94
CA TYR A 716 7.24 -18.09 15.73
C TYR A 716 6.82 -19.25 14.82
N ALA A 717 6.81 -20.46 15.37
CA ALA A 717 6.15 -21.63 14.80
C ALA A 717 5.25 -22.31 15.84
N ILE A 718 4.08 -22.76 15.41
CA ILE A 718 3.12 -23.51 16.24
C ILE A 718 2.52 -24.64 15.39
N ARG A 719 2.22 -25.78 16.01
CA ARG A 719 1.46 -26.85 15.33
C ARG A 719 -0.01 -26.45 15.26
N ALA A 720 -0.69 -26.71 14.14
CA ALA A 720 -2.09 -26.32 13.91
C ALA A 720 -3.10 -27.22 14.65
N GLN A 721 -2.96 -27.30 15.97
CA GLN A 721 -3.79 -28.08 16.90
C GLN A 721 -3.96 -27.25 18.17
N SER A 722 -5.13 -27.32 18.82
CA SER A 722 -5.37 -26.54 20.04
C SER A 722 -4.45 -26.96 21.21
N LYS A 723 -4.19 -26.00 22.11
CA LYS A 723 -3.36 -26.16 23.32
C LYS A 723 -1.89 -26.59 23.05
N GLN A 724 -1.36 -26.26 21.87
CA GLN A 724 0.05 -26.43 21.55
C GLN A 724 0.85 -25.18 21.93
N SER A 725 2.04 -25.34 22.50
CA SER A 725 2.93 -24.21 22.79
C SER A 725 3.68 -23.77 21.53
N ALA A 726 3.54 -22.50 21.15
CA ALA A 726 4.37 -21.90 20.11
C ALA A 726 5.84 -21.80 20.54
N LYS A 727 6.76 -21.93 19.58
CA LYS A 727 8.20 -21.67 19.77
C LYS A 727 8.61 -20.44 19.01
N CYS A 728 9.21 -19.48 19.71
CA CYS A 728 9.93 -18.39 19.07
C CYS A 728 11.18 -18.94 18.36
N LEU A 729 11.32 -18.67 17.07
CA LEU A 729 12.46 -19.12 16.26
C LEU A 729 13.58 -18.10 16.19
N THR A 730 13.27 -16.81 16.40
CA THR A 730 14.22 -15.69 16.27
C THR A 730 14.70 -15.09 17.59
N CYS A 731 14.07 -15.45 18.72
CA CYS A 731 14.48 -15.00 20.05
C CYS A 731 15.90 -15.48 20.35
N ASN A 732 16.85 -14.54 20.47
CA ASN A 732 18.28 -14.78 20.62
C ASN A 732 18.97 -15.51 19.45
N LEU A 733 18.36 -15.54 18.26
CA LEU A 733 18.92 -16.25 17.08
C LEU A 733 20.07 -15.47 16.41
N ILE A 734 19.90 -14.17 16.22
CA ILE A 734 20.83 -13.32 15.46
C ILE A 734 21.29 -12.13 16.31
N LYS A 735 22.59 -11.81 16.22
CA LYS A 735 23.19 -10.55 16.68
C LYS A 735 23.87 -9.87 15.50
N SER A 736 23.93 -8.54 15.52
CA SER A 736 24.71 -7.73 14.56
C SER A 736 25.71 -6.89 15.35
N GLY A 737 26.99 -7.31 15.29
CA GLY A 737 27.93 -6.99 16.36
C GLY A 737 27.40 -7.51 17.71
N ASP A 738 27.55 -6.73 18.77
CA ASP A 738 27.04 -7.09 20.11
C ASP A 738 25.53 -6.88 20.28
N VAL A 739 24.84 -6.25 19.32
CA VAL A 739 23.42 -5.90 19.41
C VAL A 739 22.55 -7.12 19.13
N GLN A 740 21.74 -7.53 20.10
CA GLN A 740 20.69 -8.55 19.92
C GLN A 740 19.59 -8.02 19.01
N GLN A 741 19.25 -8.75 17.94
CA GLN A 741 18.18 -8.37 17.02
C GLN A 741 16.80 -8.76 17.59
N THR A 742 15.80 -7.90 17.42
CA THR A 742 14.42 -8.09 17.94
C THR A 742 13.30 -7.73 16.94
N TYR A 743 13.65 -7.30 15.72
CA TYR A 743 12.69 -7.10 14.63
C TYR A 743 13.09 -7.94 13.41
N PHE A 744 12.20 -8.80 12.93
CA PHE A 744 12.49 -9.81 11.90
C PHE A 744 11.40 -9.89 10.80
N SER A 745 11.80 -10.42 9.65
CA SER A 745 10.90 -10.90 8.59
C SER A 745 11.47 -12.17 7.97
N ALA A 746 10.62 -13.05 7.43
CA ALA A 746 11.08 -14.28 6.79
C ALA A 746 10.30 -14.64 5.51
N ILE A 747 10.95 -15.38 4.61
CA ILE A 747 10.38 -15.85 3.33
C ILE A 747 10.71 -17.33 3.15
N PHE A 748 9.69 -18.16 2.97
CA PHE A 748 9.78 -19.62 2.88
C PHE A 748 9.76 -20.11 1.42
N ASN A 749 10.32 -21.30 1.19
CA ASN A 749 9.97 -22.14 0.04
C ASN A 749 9.22 -23.41 0.47
N ASP A 750 8.73 -24.18 -0.51
CA ASP A 750 8.02 -25.45 -0.29
C ASP A 750 8.96 -26.63 0.09
N ASN A 751 10.28 -26.39 0.19
CA ASN A 751 11.33 -27.40 0.44
C ASN A 751 12.06 -27.15 1.77
N ASN A 752 11.35 -26.68 2.80
CA ASN A 752 11.86 -26.48 4.16
C ASN A 752 13.03 -25.49 4.33
N HIS A 753 13.28 -24.60 3.36
CA HIS A 753 14.25 -23.51 3.50
C HIS A 753 13.54 -22.19 3.83
N ILE A 754 14.21 -21.35 4.61
CA ILE A 754 13.70 -20.08 5.09
C ILE A 754 14.79 -19.02 5.01
N VAL A 755 14.53 -17.94 4.29
CA VAL A 755 15.31 -16.70 4.38
C VAL A 755 14.84 -15.96 5.63
N ILE A 756 15.72 -15.68 6.59
CA ILE A 756 15.43 -14.83 7.74
C ILE A 756 16.24 -13.54 7.61
N THR A 757 15.55 -12.41 7.59
CA THR A 757 16.15 -11.07 7.62
C THR A 757 15.94 -10.47 9.00
N SER A 758 17.03 -10.17 9.71
CA SER A 758 16.99 -9.24 10.83
C SER A 758 16.86 -7.82 10.29
N GLN A 759 15.89 -7.07 10.80
CA GLN A 759 15.65 -5.67 10.39
C GLN A 759 16.06 -4.66 11.46
N GLY A 760 16.41 -5.08 12.69
CA GLY A 760 16.92 -4.22 13.75
C GLY A 760 16.87 -4.85 15.16
N PRO A 761 17.36 -4.15 16.20
CA PRO A 761 17.83 -2.74 16.18
C PRO A 761 19.30 -2.53 15.81
N GLY A 762 20.05 -3.57 15.42
CA GLY A 762 21.41 -3.41 14.87
C GLY A 762 21.39 -3.27 13.34
N ILE A 763 22.58 -3.18 12.72
CA ILE A 763 22.71 -3.17 11.26
C ILE A 763 22.06 -4.45 10.69
N PRO A 764 21.08 -4.34 9.75
CA PRO A 764 20.33 -5.47 9.21
C PRO A 764 21.20 -6.57 8.60
N THR A 765 20.78 -7.81 8.78
CA THR A 765 21.46 -8.99 8.20
C THR A 765 20.44 -9.96 7.61
N THR A 766 20.83 -10.69 6.58
CA THR A 766 20.02 -11.75 5.95
C THR A 766 20.79 -13.06 5.95
N HIS A 767 20.14 -14.13 6.39
CA HIS A 767 20.70 -15.48 6.46
C HIS A 767 19.67 -16.49 5.94
N ILE A 768 20.14 -17.63 5.43
CA ILE A 768 19.29 -18.75 5.03
C ILE A 768 19.45 -19.87 6.07
N TYR A 769 18.33 -20.49 6.43
CA TYR A 769 18.27 -21.68 7.27
C TYR A 769 17.47 -22.78 6.57
N GLU A 770 17.77 -24.04 6.88
CA GLU A 770 16.88 -25.18 6.69
C GLU A 770 16.13 -25.39 8.02
N TRP A 771 14.82 -25.65 7.96
CA TRP A 771 14.01 -25.95 9.15
C TRP A 771 13.56 -27.42 9.17
N LYS A 772 13.45 -28.01 10.36
CA LYS A 772 12.96 -29.39 10.55
C LYS A 772 12.04 -29.48 11.77
N TYR A 773 10.98 -30.29 11.70
CA TYR A 773 10.09 -30.55 12.84
C TYR A 773 10.51 -31.84 13.55
N GLU A 774 11.19 -31.70 14.69
CA GLU A 774 11.79 -32.81 15.45
C GLU A 774 11.54 -32.62 16.96
N ASN A 775 11.29 -33.70 17.68
CA ASN A 775 10.94 -33.66 19.11
C ASN A 775 9.76 -32.72 19.42
N SER A 776 8.72 -32.78 18.57
CA SER A 776 7.52 -31.93 18.58
C SER A 776 7.77 -30.42 18.41
N GLN A 777 8.95 -30.02 17.92
CA GLN A 777 9.38 -28.63 17.83
C GLN A 777 10.11 -28.33 16.51
N VAL A 778 9.97 -27.10 15.99
CA VAL A 778 10.79 -26.67 14.83
C VAL A 778 12.21 -26.36 15.29
N GLN A 779 13.20 -26.92 14.63
CA GLN A 779 14.63 -26.56 14.75
C GLN A 779 15.09 -25.85 13.48
N LEU A 780 16.01 -24.90 13.61
CA LEU A 780 16.67 -24.23 12.49
C LEU A 780 18.13 -24.70 12.40
N SER A 781 18.57 -25.03 11.19
CA SER A 781 19.97 -25.27 10.83
C SER A 781 20.43 -24.16 9.91
N HIS A 782 21.50 -23.45 10.26
CA HIS A 782 22.07 -22.39 9.41
C HIS A 782 22.66 -23.00 8.13
N VAL A 783 22.45 -22.32 7.00
CA VAL A 783 22.92 -22.74 5.67
C VAL A 783 23.96 -21.76 5.13
N ILE A 784 23.64 -20.47 5.09
CA ILE A 784 24.55 -19.43 4.57
C ILE A 784 24.18 -18.04 5.10
N ASP A 785 25.19 -17.21 5.31
CA ASP A 785 25.04 -15.76 5.50
C ASP A 785 24.90 -15.10 4.11
N TRP A 786 23.74 -14.54 3.80
CA TRP A 786 23.44 -13.98 2.47
C TRP A 786 23.92 -12.53 2.35
N GLU A 787 23.65 -11.71 3.37
CA GLU A 787 24.07 -10.32 3.43
C GLU A 787 24.27 -9.91 4.89
N THR A 788 25.51 -9.59 5.28
CA THR A 788 25.91 -9.21 6.65
C THR A 788 26.13 -7.71 6.82
N ASN A 789 26.07 -6.94 5.72
CA ASN A 789 26.26 -5.50 5.65
C ASN A 789 27.64 -5.01 6.15
N GLU A 790 28.70 -5.82 6.00
CA GLU A 790 30.05 -5.42 6.45
C GLU A 790 30.60 -4.16 5.76
N ALA A 791 30.23 -3.91 4.49
CA ALA A 791 30.57 -2.66 3.80
C ALA A 791 29.94 -1.45 4.51
N LEU A 792 28.69 -1.55 4.97
CA LEU A 792 28.04 -0.51 5.75
C LEU A 792 28.63 -0.42 7.17
N ARG A 793 28.95 -1.56 7.80
CA ARG A 793 29.63 -1.60 9.11
C ARG A 793 30.98 -0.90 9.06
N ALA A 794 31.69 -0.99 7.94
CA ALA A 794 32.92 -0.23 7.68
C ALA A 794 32.65 1.27 7.49
N LYS A 795 31.66 1.68 6.66
CA LYS A 795 31.29 3.09 6.48
C LYS A 795 30.85 3.77 7.79
N LEU A 796 30.11 3.07 8.65
CA LEU A 796 29.63 3.61 9.94
C LEU A 796 30.69 3.57 11.06
N LYS A 797 31.91 3.09 10.80
CA LYS A 797 32.93 2.93 11.85
C LYS A 797 33.47 4.28 12.32
N GLY A 798 33.04 4.68 13.52
CA GLY A 798 33.44 5.96 14.13
C GLY A 798 32.50 7.12 13.81
N VAL A 799 31.44 6.88 13.03
CA VAL A 799 30.36 7.84 12.77
C VAL A 799 29.55 8.07 14.04
N ALA A 800 29.20 9.32 14.31
CA ALA A 800 28.41 9.74 15.48
C ALA A 800 26.92 9.42 15.29
N LEU A 801 26.58 8.13 15.35
CA LEU A 801 25.19 7.64 15.29
C LEU A 801 24.40 8.09 16.53
N PRO A 802 23.14 8.52 16.38
CA PRO A 802 22.27 8.87 17.51
C PRO A 802 21.83 7.62 18.28
N SER A 803 21.38 7.80 19.51
CA SER A 803 20.90 6.72 20.37
C SER A 803 19.37 6.68 20.45
N HIS A 804 18.78 5.49 20.54
CA HIS A 804 17.33 5.32 20.66
C HIS A 804 16.88 5.02 22.09
N LYS A 805 15.77 5.61 22.50
CA LYS A 805 15.12 5.37 23.80
C LYS A 805 13.61 5.22 23.61
N ILE A 806 13.10 4.03 23.88
CA ILE A 806 11.65 3.78 23.86
C ILE A 806 11.06 4.03 25.25
N LEU A 807 9.89 4.66 25.28
CA LEU A 807 9.15 5.07 26.47
C LEU A 807 7.66 4.70 26.33
N THR A 808 6.96 4.66 27.46
CA THR A 808 5.50 4.47 27.53
C THR A 808 4.89 5.57 28.40
N PHE A 809 3.83 6.21 27.90
CA PHE A 809 3.10 7.27 28.60
C PHE A 809 1.62 6.90 28.76
N ASN A 810 1.03 7.14 29.92
CA ASN A 810 -0.43 7.07 30.08
C ASN A 810 -1.09 8.24 29.34
N ILE A 811 -2.22 7.97 28.68
CA ILE A 811 -3.03 8.92 27.91
C ILE A 811 -4.52 8.76 28.25
N ASP A 812 -5.35 9.68 27.75
CA ASP A 812 -6.78 9.74 28.09
C ASP A 812 -7.55 8.47 27.71
N GLY A 813 -8.56 8.13 28.51
CA GLY A 813 -9.36 6.90 28.35
C GLY A 813 -8.73 5.65 28.97
N GLY A 814 -7.58 5.77 29.66
CA GLY A 814 -6.88 4.64 30.28
C GLY A 814 -5.94 3.90 29.34
N PHE A 815 -5.73 4.42 28.13
CA PHE A 815 -4.77 3.89 27.17
C PHE A 815 -3.33 4.32 27.50
N GLN A 816 -2.39 3.77 26.75
CA GLN A 816 -0.98 4.16 26.78
C GLN A 816 -0.48 4.49 25.38
N ALA A 817 0.35 5.52 25.24
CA ALA A 817 1.14 5.77 24.04
C ALA A 817 2.54 5.15 24.19
N LYS A 818 3.07 4.56 23.11
CA LYS A 818 4.49 4.22 22.99
C LYS A 818 5.21 5.38 22.29
N VAL A 819 6.45 5.65 22.67
CA VAL A 819 7.25 6.76 22.15
C VAL A 819 8.66 6.29 21.85
N LEU A 820 9.21 6.62 20.68
CA LEU A 820 10.63 6.50 20.38
C LEU A 820 11.24 7.90 20.40
N LEU A 821 12.25 8.12 21.25
CA LEU A 821 13.14 9.27 21.16
C LEU A 821 14.46 8.83 20.54
N GLN A 822 14.84 9.51 19.47
CA GLN A 822 16.19 9.48 18.93
C GLN A 822 16.94 10.70 19.46
N LEU A 823 18.02 10.43 20.20
CA LEU A 823 18.78 11.41 20.96
C LEU A 823 20.13 11.67 20.28
N PRO A 824 20.53 12.94 20.11
CA PRO A 824 21.86 13.30 19.62
C PRO A 824 23.01 12.56 20.33
N PRO A 825 24.12 12.28 19.61
CA PRO A 825 25.35 11.77 20.21
C PRO A 825 25.81 12.65 21.38
N ASN A 826 26.25 12.03 22.48
CA ASN A 826 26.83 12.70 23.65
C ASN A 826 25.94 13.79 24.31
N LEU A 827 24.60 13.75 24.13
CA LEU A 827 23.66 14.75 24.62
C LEU A 827 23.78 15.07 26.14
N ASP A 828 23.82 16.36 26.48
CA ASP A 828 23.79 16.86 27.87
C ASP A 828 22.41 16.62 28.52
N THR A 829 22.30 15.53 29.25
CA THR A 829 21.09 15.20 30.04
C THR A 829 20.95 16.02 31.33
N SER A 830 21.91 16.89 31.69
CA SER A 830 21.77 17.77 32.86
C SER A 830 20.81 18.94 32.61
N GLY A 831 20.55 19.26 31.34
CA GLY A 831 19.66 20.36 30.94
C GLY A 831 20.26 21.74 31.11
N LYS A 832 21.60 21.86 31.10
CA LYS A 832 22.28 23.15 30.90
C LYS A 832 22.14 23.55 29.43
N THR A 833 22.42 22.60 28.53
CA THR A 833 22.06 22.69 27.12
C THR A 833 20.57 22.43 26.96
N LYS A 834 19.93 23.13 26.01
CA LYS A 834 18.57 22.87 25.55
C LYS A 834 18.63 22.46 24.09
N TYR A 835 17.92 21.40 23.74
CA TYR A 835 17.91 20.81 22.41
C TYR A 835 16.51 20.98 21.79
N PRO A 836 16.40 21.42 20.52
CA PRO A 836 15.13 21.46 19.81
C PRO A 836 14.59 20.03 19.61
N MET A 837 13.28 19.91 19.43
CA MET A 837 12.63 18.61 19.19
C MET A 837 11.73 18.66 17.96
N LEU A 838 11.85 17.65 17.11
CA LEU A 838 10.97 17.44 15.95
C LEU A 838 10.19 16.14 16.14
N VAL A 839 8.85 16.24 16.14
CA VAL A 839 7.94 15.10 16.12
C VAL A 839 7.68 14.67 14.68
N ASP A 840 7.95 13.41 14.37
CA ASP A 840 7.61 12.72 13.14
C ASP A 840 6.30 11.95 13.38
N VAL A 841 5.22 12.39 12.72
CA VAL A 841 3.90 11.79 12.86
C VAL A 841 3.43 11.19 11.53
N TYR A 842 2.96 9.95 11.60
CA TYR A 842 2.04 9.40 10.60
C TYR A 842 0.62 9.34 11.16
N GLY A 843 0.37 8.54 12.20
CA GLY A 843 -0.89 8.57 12.97
C GLY A 843 -2.14 8.02 12.28
N GLY A 844 -2.01 7.43 11.08
CA GLY A 844 -3.14 6.79 10.39
C GLY A 844 -3.59 5.47 11.05
N PRO A 845 -4.81 4.99 10.73
CA PRO A 845 -5.36 3.73 11.28
C PRO A 845 -4.45 2.52 11.03
N ASP A 846 -4.26 1.70 12.07
CA ASP A 846 -3.42 0.49 12.12
C ASP A 846 -1.93 0.71 11.77
N SER A 847 -1.50 1.98 11.63
CA SER A 847 -0.09 2.32 11.47
C SER A 847 0.66 2.21 12.81
N TYR A 848 1.98 2.03 12.73
CA TYR A 848 2.86 2.06 13.88
C TYR A 848 4.26 2.51 13.46
N SER A 849 4.93 3.25 14.32
CA SER A 849 6.20 3.95 14.05
C SER A 849 7.27 3.69 15.11
N VAL A 850 6.86 3.30 16.33
CA VAL A 850 7.71 2.99 17.48
C VAL A 850 8.05 1.50 17.47
N THR A 851 9.11 1.17 16.74
CA THR A 851 9.61 -0.21 16.58
C THR A 851 11.12 -0.28 16.84
N THR A 852 11.65 -1.47 17.11
CA THR A 852 13.11 -1.71 17.18
C THR A 852 13.75 -1.96 15.81
N LYS A 853 13.15 -1.45 14.73
CA LYS A 853 13.66 -1.57 13.37
C LYS A 853 14.81 -0.58 13.12
N TRP A 854 15.87 -1.03 12.45
CA TRP A 854 16.97 -0.17 12.02
C TRP A 854 16.49 0.85 11.00
N MET A 855 16.74 2.11 11.33
CA MET A 855 16.43 3.27 10.51
C MET A 855 17.66 4.17 10.40
N LEU A 856 18.00 4.51 9.16
CA LEU A 856 18.83 5.65 8.80
C LEU A 856 17.94 6.51 7.91
N ASP A 857 17.46 7.62 8.45
CA ASP A 857 16.51 8.52 7.80
C ASP A 857 16.90 9.99 8.04
N TRP A 858 16.08 10.92 7.55
CA TRP A 858 16.31 12.36 7.74
C TRP A 858 16.40 12.75 9.22
N GLY A 859 15.65 12.08 10.09
CA GLY A 859 15.77 12.24 11.53
C GLY A 859 17.15 11.83 12.05
N THR A 860 17.76 10.78 11.50
CA THR A 860 19.14 10.37 11.86
C THR A 860 20.15 11.47 11.56
N TYR A 861 20.07 12.11 10.39
CA TYR A 861 20.86 13.30 10.06
C TYR A 861 20.61 14.42 11.09
N LEU A 862 19.34 14.79 11.32
CA LEU A 862 18.97 15.86 12.25
C LEU A 862 19.49 15.62 13.68
N SER A 863 19.46 14.38 14.17
CA SER A 863 19.99 14.03 15.49
C SER A 863 21.52 13.93 15.54
N SER A 864 22.16 13.41 14.49
CA SER A 864 23.63 13.25 14.42
C SER A 864 24.35 14.60 14.25
N ASN A 865 23.84 15.45 13.37
CA ASN A 865 24.51 16.63 12.82
C ASN A 865 23.94 17.93 13.41
N GLN A 866 22.61 18.09 13.36
CA GLN A 866 21.92 19.30 13.81
C GLN A 866 21.51 19.26 15.29
N SER A 867 21.89 18.22 16.03
CA SER A 867 21.58 18.02 17.46
C SER A 867 20.08 18.12 17.81
N VAL A 868 19.19 17.74 16.89
CA VAL A 868 17.74 17.74 17.11
C VAL A 868 17.30 16.41 17.74
N ILE A 869 16.51 16.47 18.81
CA ILE A 869 15.81 15.29 19.34
C ILE A 869 14.67 14.94 18.38
N TYR A 870 14.70 13.75 17.80
CA TYR A 870 13.71 13.31 16.81
C TYR A 870 12.78 12.27 17.45
N ALA A 871 11.47 12.51 17.41
CA ALA A 871 10.49 11.76 18.21
C ALA A 871 9.39 11.14 17.36
N LYS A 872 9.05 9.87 17.61
CA LYS A 872 7.90 9.15 17.01
C LYS A 872 6.94 8.72 18.13
N ILE A 873 5.62 8.85 17.93
CA ILE A 873 4.60 8.65 18.98
C ILE A 873 3.43 7.81 18.43
N ASP A 874 3.24 6.61 18.99
CA ASP A 874 2.14 5.70 18.68
C ASP A 874 1.09 5.75 19.82
N GLY A 875 0.07 6.60 19.62
CA GLY A 875 -1.09 6.78 20.50
C GLY A 875 -2.32 5.95 20.06
N ARG A 876 -3.53 6.40 20.41
CA ARG A 876 -4.78 5.80 19.93
C ARG A 876 -4.85 5.82 18.40
N GLY A 877 -5.41 4.77 17.81
CA GLY A 877 -5.41 4.52 16.37
C GLY A 877 -4.23 3.67 15.86
N SER A 878 -3.16 3.49 16.65
CA SER A 878 -1.99 2.69 16.24
C SER A 878 -2.28 1.19 16.22
N GLY A 879 -1.60 0.46 15.33
CA GLY A 879 -1.63 -1.01 15.27
C GLY A 879 -0.88 -1.70 16.41
N LEU A 880 -0.65 -3.01 16.26
CA LEU A 880 0.13 -3.89 17.15
C LEU A 880 -0.28 -3.98 18.64
N ARG A 881 -1.32 -3.25 19.09
CA ARG A 881 -1.60 -3.00 20.52
C ARG A 881 -3.07 -3.19 20.94
N GLY A 882 -3.84 -3.91 20.11
CA GLY A 882 -5.21 -4.35 20.41
C GLY A 882 -6.32 -3.44 19.90
N GLU A 883 -7.51 -4.02 19.66
CA GLU A 883 -8.65 -3.39 18.99
C GLU A 883 -9.19 -2.16 19.70
N SER A 884 -9.31 -2.16 21.03
CA SER A 884 -9.83 -1.00 21.78
C SER A 884 -8.97 0.26 21.60
N LEU A 885 -7.65 0.10 21.39
CA LEU A 885 -6.74 1.21 21.09
C LEU A 885 -6.80 1.58 19.61
N LEU A 886 -6.90 0.59 18.72
CA LEU A 886 -6.98 0.75 17.27
C LEU A 886 -8.28 1.44 16.81
N HIS A 887 -9.44 0.98 17.29
CA HIS A 887 -10.76 1.48 16.92
C HIS A 887 -11.16 2.78 17.64
N ALA A 888 -10.32 3.31 18.55
CA ALA A 888 -10.60 4.56 19.27
C ALA A 888 -10.79 5.79 18.35
N ILE A 889 -10.28 5.74 17.11
CA ILE A 889 -10.46 6.78 16.07
C ILE A 889 -11.68 6.54 15.15
N TYR A 890 -12.41 5.42 15.30
CA TYR A 890 -13.51 5.04 14.40
C TYR A 890 -14.66 6.06 14.42
N LEU A 891 -15.12 6.44 13.23
CA LEU A 891 -16.06 7.54 12.95
C LEU A 891 -15.56 8.94 13.35
N GLN A 892 -14.33 9.09 13.84
CA GLN A 892 -13.80 10.34 14.39
C GLN A 892 -12.30 10.58 14.10
N LEU A 893 -11.84 10.31 12.87
CA LEU A 893 -10.48 10.69 12.43
C LEU A 893 -10.17 12.18 12.74
N GLY A 894 -8.93 12.48 13.12
CA GLY A 894 -8.49 13.83 13.47
C GLY A 894 -8.87 14.30 14.87
N THR A 895 -9.01 13.39 15.85
CA THR A 895 -9.45 13.70 17.22
C THR A 895 -8.53 13.15 18.30
N VAL A 896 -8.63 11.85 18.63
CA VAL A 896 -7.94 11.23 19.76
C VAL A 896 -6.46 11.00 19.49
N GLU A 897 -6.10 10.62 18.26
CA GLU A 897 -4.71 10.49 17.83
C GLU A 897 -4.01 11.86 17.83
N ILE A 898 -4.72 12.92 17.43
CA ILE A 898 -4.21 14.30 17.42
C ILE A 898 -3.99 14.83 18.84
N SER A 899 -4.92 14.55 19.76
CA SER A 899 -4.76 14.96 21.16
C SER A 899 -3.66 14.18 21.88
N ASP A 900 -3.41 12.93 21.50
CA ASP A 900 -2.26 12.15 21.98
C ASP A 900 -0.92 12.76 21.53
N GLN A 901 -0.76 13.14 20.26
CA GLN A 901 0.46 13.81 19.78
C GLN A 901 0.78 15.07 20.60
N ILE A 902 -0.20 15.97 20.78
CA ILE A 902 -0.02 17.21 21.54
C ILE A 902 0.31 16.91 23.02
N SER A 903 -0.45 16.01 23.65
CA SER A 903 -0.35 15.75 25.09
C SER A 903 0.94 15.02 25.45
N VAL A 904 1.35 14.01 24.68
CA VAL A 904 2.60 13.28 24.88
C VAL A 904 3.80 14.19 24.63
N THR A 905 3.76 15.02 23.58
CA THR A 905 4.82 16.01 23.31
C THR A 905 4.99 17.01 24.44
N ARG A 906 3.89 17.53 25.00
CA ARG A 906 3.92 18.41 26.18
C ARG A 906 4.47 17.69 27.41
N ASN A 907 4.11 16.43 27.62
CA ASN A 907 4.61 15.65 28.76
C ASN A 907 6.13 15.36 28.62
N LEU A 908 6.64 15.19 27.39
CA LEU A 908 8.07 15.05 27.11
C LEU A 908 8.86 16.33 27.48
N THR A 909 8.41 17.52 27.05
CA THR A 909 9.09 18.79 27.37
C THR A 909 9.06 19.13 28.86
N GLN A 910 8.07 18.61 29.60
CA GLN A 910 7.99 18.75 31.06
C GLN A 910 8.84 17.73 31.81
N LEU A 911 8.95 16.50 31.29
CA LEU A 911 9.72 15.41 31.92
C LEU A 911 11.24 15.56 31.72
N TYR A 912 11.66 16.08 30.56
CA TYR A 912 13.07 16.17 30.18
C TYR A 912 13.50 17.63 30.05
N ASN A 913 14.16 18.13 31.10
CA ASN A 913 14.61 19.52 31.22
C ASN A 913 15.62 19.96 30.13
N TYR A 914 16.22 19.03 29.39
CA TYR A 914 17.11 19.27 28.26
C TYR A 914 16.38 19.46 26.93
N ILE A 915 15.07 19.18 26.85
CA ILE A 915 14.25 19.53 25.67
C ILE A 915 13.87 21.02 25.77
N ASP A 916 13.98 21.75 24.67
CA ASP A 916 13.57 23.15 24.60
C ASP A 916 12.06 23.29 24.30
N PRO A 917 11.22 23.75 25.26
CA PRO A 917 9.78 23.95 25.02
C PRO A 917 9.48 25.12 24.08
N ASP A 918 10.47 25.97 23.76
CA ASP A 918 10.32 27.08 22.80
C ASP A 918 10.77 26.74 21.38
N HIS A 919 11.38 25.56 21.16
CA HIS A 919 11.84 25.10 19.84
C HIS A 919 11.37 23.67 19.53
N VAL A 920 10.04 23.45 19.58
CA VAL A 920 9.38 22.19 19.19
C VAL A 920 8.60 22.34 17.88
N GLY A 921 8.81 21.40 16.97
CA GLY A 921 8.10 21.29 15.69
C GLY A 921 7.47 19.91 15.47
N ILE A 922 6.59 19.81 14.47
CA ILE A 922 5.97 18.54 14.03
C ILE A 922 5.95 18.44 12.50
N TRP A 923 6.14 17.25 11.94
CA TRP A 923 6.08 17.05 10.50
C TRP A 923 5.49 15.68 10.15
N GLY A 924 4.99 15.55 8.91
CA GLY A 924 4.51 14.27 8.39
C GLY A 924 4.05 14.33 6.94
N TRP A 925 3.83 13.15 6.36
CA TRP A 925 3.43 12.93 4.96
C TRP A 925 2.05 12.25 4.90
N SER A 926 1.19 12.58 3.92
CA SER A 926 -0.13 11.95 3.74
C SER A 926 -1.04 12.12 4.98
N TYR A 927 -1.46 11.04 5.65
CA TYR A 927 -2.12 11.13 6.96
C TYR A 927 -1.24 11.85 7.98
N GLY A 928 0.08 11.66 7.94
CA GLY A 928 1.02 12.41 8.76
C GLY A 928 0.99 13.91 8.47
N GLY A 929 0.81 14.29 7.20
CA GLY A 929 0.68 15.69 6.79
C GLY A 929 -0.60 16.32 7.33
N TYR A 930 -1.70 15.56 7.30
CA TYR A 930 -2.95 15.90 7.97
C TYR A 930 -2.78 16.03 9.48
N ALA A 931 -2.15 15.04 10.13
CA ALA A 931 -1.96 14.97 11.57
C ALA A 931 -1.07 16.10 12.11
N ALA A 932 0.03 16.43 11.42
CA ALA A 932 0.91 17.54 11.79
C ALA A 932 0.18 18.89 11.76
N ALA A 933 -0.63 19.15 10.73
CA ALA A 933 -1.41 20.38 10.63
C ALA A 933 -2.63 20.41 11.57
N MET A 934 -3.30 19.27 11.80
CA MET A 934 -4.38 19.15 12.78
C MET A 934 -3.86 19.32 14.21
N ALA A 935 -2.67 18.80 14.52
CA ALA A 935 -2.01 19.04 15.81
C ALA A 935 -1.67 20.52 15.97
N LEU A 936 -1.02 21.15 14.97
CA LEU A 936 -0.70 22.57 15.00
C LEU A 936 -1.95 23.47 15.13
N ALA A 937 -3.07 23.07 14.51
CA ALA A 937 -4.35 23.77 14.60
C ALA A 937 -5.09 23.52 15.93
N ASN A 938 -4.93 22.36 16.58
CA ASN A 938 -5.63 22.03 17.84
C ASN A 938 -4.77 22.27 19.09
N ASP A 939 -3.52 22.68 18.91
CA ASP A 939 -2.57 23.03 19.97
C ASP A 939 -2.86 24.42 20.58
N ASP A 940 -3.95 24.49 21.36
CA ASP A 940 -4.33 25.69 22.14
C ASP A 940 -3.29 26.00 23.25
N ASN A 941 -2.39 25.07 23.59
CA ASN A 941 -1.31 25.23 24.59
C ASN A 941 0.01 25.77 24.01
N GLN A 942 0.13 25.93 22.69
CA GLN A 942 1.34 26.37 21.98
C GLN A 942 2.59 25.49 22.23
N VAL A 943 2.37 24.17 22.33
CA VAL A 943 3.41 23.13 22.31
C VAL A 943 4.22 23.20 21.01
N PHE A 944 3.54 23.26 19.86
CA PHE A 944 4.17 23.29 18.54
C PHE A 944 4.29 24.72 18.00
N LYS A 945 5.51 25.12 17.64
CA LYS A 945 5.78 26.47 17.07
C LYS A 945 5.74 26.47 15.55
N CYS A 946 6.07 25.33 14.94
CA CYS A 946 6.05 25.12 13.50
C CYS A 946 5.50 23.74 13.14
N ALA A 947 4.92 23.62 11.95
CA ALA A 947 4.68 22.33 11.32
C ALA A 947 4.94 22.34 9.81
N ALA A 948 5.30 21.17 9.28
CA ALA A 948 5.39 20.91 7.83
C ALA A 948 4.49 19.73 7.44
N SER A 949 3.68 19.92 6.41
CA SER A 949 2.77 18.92 5.86
C SER A 949 3.13 18.59 4.43
N ILE A 950 3.51 17.34 4.15
CA ILE A 950 3.78 16.85 2.80
C ILE A 950 2.57 16.04 2.32
N ALA A 951 2.11 16.33 1.11
CA ALA A 951 0.93 15.74 0.47
C ALA A 951 -0.27 15.49 1.43
N PRO A 952 -0.72 16.49 2.22
CA PRO A 952 -1.67 16.24 3.31
C PRO A 952 -3.10 16.01 2.80
N VAL A 953 -3.81 15.08 3.45
CA VAL A 953 -5.27 15.12 3.45
C VAL A 953 -5.72 16.37 4.22
N THR A 954 -6.77 17.05 3.77
CA THR A 954 -7.32 18.25 4.43
C THR A 954 -8.84 18.20 4.63
N ASP A 955 -9.52 17.38 3.84
CA ASP A 955 -10.93 17.02 3.95
C ASP A 955 -11.11 15.57 3.48
N TRP A 956 -11.67 14.73 4.35
CA TRP A 956 -11.94 13.33 4.06
C TRP A 956 -12.98 13.15 2.95
N ALA A 957 -13.85 14.14 2.71
CA ALA A 957 -14.77 14.12 1.57
C ALA A 957 -14.10 14.25 0.19
N TYR A 958 -12.78 14.47 0.12
CA TYR A 958 -12.01 14.53 -1.14
C TYR A 958 -11.01 13.38 -1.33
N TYR A 959 -10.90 12.47 -0.35
CA TYR A 959 -10.12 11.24 -0.44
C TYR A 959 -11.02 10.06 -0.88
N ASP A 960 -10.45 8.88 -1.12
CA ASP A 960 -11.17 7.75 -1.72
C ASP A 960 -12.24 7.14 -0.79
N SER A 961 -13.23 6.48 -1.39
CA SER A 961 -14.35 5.87 -0.66
C SER A 961 -13.94 4.64 0.14
N ILE A 962 -13.03 3.81 -0.36
CA ILE A 962 -12.68 2.53 0.24
C ILE A 962 -11.91 2.76 1.55
N TYR A 963 -10.87 3.59 1.54
CA TYR A 963 -10.20 4.04 2.76
C TYR A 963 -11.16 4.79 3.66
N THR A 964 -11.79 5.86 3.16
CA THR A 964 -12.43 6.82 4.05
C THR A 964 -13.64 6.23 4.74
N GLU A 965 -14.46 5.45 4.02
CA GLU A 965 -15.70 4.91 4.58
C GLU A 965 -15.46 3.71 5.51
N ARG A 966 -14.33 3.00 5.37
CA ARG A 966 -13.85 1.99 6.33
C ARG A 966 -13.65 2.58 7.73
N TYR A 967 -13.22 3.83 7.82
CA TYR A 967 -12.90 4.48 9.10
C TYR A 967 -13.92 5.54 9.54
N MET A 968 -14.64 6.16 8.60
CA MET A 968 -15.58 7.27 8.84
C MET A 968 -17.04 6.96 8.49
N GLY A 969 -17.34 5.81 7.88
CA GLY A 969 -18.66 5.53 7.31
C GLY A 969 -19.02 6.48 6.16
N LEU A 970 -20.28 6.48 5.72
CA LEU A 970 -20.74 7.37 4.66
C LEU A 970 -20.80 8.83 5.15
N PRO A 971 -20.45 9.83 4.30
CA PRO A 971 -20.61 11.24 4.64
C PRO A 971 -22.03 11.62 5.07
N THR A 972 -23.04 10.95 4.52
CA THR A 972 -24.47 11.13 4.82
C THR A 972 -24.94 10.51 6.14
N THR A 973 -24.17 9.57 6.71
CA THR A 973 -24.46 8.94 8.01
C THR A 973 -23.58 9.48 9.13
N ASN A 974 -22.44 10.09 8.81
CA ASN A 974 -21.49 10.64 9.76
C ASN A 974 -21.12 12.11 9.45
N GLU A 975 -22.10 12.94 9.11
CA GLU A 975 -21.88 14.38 8.79
C GLU A 975 -21.04 15.08 9.87
N GLY A 976 -21.27 14.74 11.15
CA GLY A 976 -20.52 15.27 12.29
C GLY A 976 -19.04 14.88 12.30
N GLY A 977 -18.71 13.62 12.04
CA GLY A 977 -17.32 13.16 11.92
C GLY A 977 -16.60 13.84 10.76
N TYR A 978 -17.21 13.87 9.57
CA TYR A 978 -16.64 14.56 8.39
C TYR A 978 -16.54 16.09 8.58
N ALA A 979 -17.40 16.72 9.39
CA ALA A 979 -17.29 18.12 9.73
C ALA A 979 -16.18 18.40 10.76
N ASN A 980 -16.08 17.59 11.81
CA ASN A 980 -15.07 17.74 12.86
C ASN A 980 -13.65 17.49 12.31
N SER A 981 -13.49 16.48 11.47
CA SER A 981 -12.21 16.06 10.90
C SER A 981 -11.66 16.99 9.79
N ARG A 982 -12.44 17.98 9.32
CA ARG A 982 -12.06 18.87 8.21
C ARG A 982 -11.04 19.94 8.63
N LEU A 983 -9.76 19.67 8.39
CA LEU A 983 -8.64 20.61 8.54
C LEU A 983 -8.81 21.87 7.70
N SER A 984 -9.30 21.76 6.46
CA SER A 984 -9.42 22.90 5.54
C SER A 984 -10.32 24.03 6.07
N THR A 985 -11.35 23.72 6.86
CA THR A 985 -12.19 24.71 7.57
C THR A 985 -11.59 25.21 8.89
N ARG A 986 -10.57 24.53 9.43
CA ARG A 986 -9.84 24.95 10.64
C ARG A 986 -8.70 25.94 10.34
N ALA A 987 -8.46 26.30 9.08
CA ALA A 987 -7.36 27.18 8.63
C ALA A 987 -7.12 28.44 9.49
N GLN A 988 -8.19 29.10 9.98
CA GLN A 988 -8.09 30.27 10.87
C GLN A 988 -7.29 30.00 12.16
N LYS A 989 -7.27 28.76 12.68
CA LYS A 989 -6.49 28.36 13.85
C LYS A 989 -4.97 28.30 13.61
N LEU A 990 -4.51 28.28 12.35
CA LEU A 990 -3.08 28.32 12.01
C LEU A 990 -2.49 29.74 12.06
N ARG A 991 -3.29 30.77 12.34
CA ARG A 991 -2.82 32.16 12.43
C ARG A 991 -1.71 32.32 13.46
N GLY A 992 -0.57 32.86 13.02
CA GLY A 992 0.59 33.14 13.87
C GLY A 992 1.52 31.93 14.12
N LYS A 993 1.18 30.75 13.63
CA LYS A 993 2.07 29.57 13.61
C LYS A 993 2.97 29.62 12.37
N LYS A 994 4.18 29.05 12.44
CA LYS A 994 5.03 28.83 11.23
C LYS A 994 4.52 27.58 10.50
N TYR A 995 4.01 27.70 9.27
CA TYR A 995 3.48 26.55 8.52
C TYR A 995 4.13 26.40 7.14
N LEU A 996 4.43 25.16 6.76
CA LEU A 996 4.91 24.76 5.43
C LEU A 996 3.98 23.69 4.85
N LEU A 997 3.48 23.93 3.63
CA LEU A 997 2.65 23.02 2.84
C LEU A 997 3.43 22.58 1.61
N VAL A 998 3.57 21.28 1.38
CA VAL A 998 4.31 20.72 0.22
C VAL A 998 3.47 19.69 -0.50
N HIS A 999 3.39 19.73 -1.83
CA HIS A 999 2.56 18.79 -2.60
C HIS A 999 3.03 18.66 -4.07
N GLY A 1000 2.97 17.45 -4.65
CA GLY A 1000 3.08 17.21 -6.09
C GLY A 1000 1.78 17.56 -6.82
N THR A 1001 1.84 18.05 -8.06
CA THR A 1001 0.64 18.40 -8.83
C THR A 1001 -0.04 17.20 -9.50
N LEU A 1002 0.69 16.09 -9.65
CA LEU A 1002 0.26 14.83 -10.28
C LEU A 1002 0.02 13.73 -9.23
N ASP A 1003 -0.14 14.10 -7.96
CA ASP A 1003 -0.51 13.19 -6.87
C ASP A 1003 -1.89 12.58 -7.15
N ASP A 1004 -1.87 11.31 -7.57
CA ASP A 1004 -3.02 10.48 -7.92
C ASP A 1004 -3.76 9.94 -6.68
N ASN A 1005 -3.12 9.99 -5.51
CA ASN A 1005 -3.62 9.42 -4.28
C ASN A 1005 -4.23 10.47 -3.34
N VAL A 1006 -3.39 11.32 -2.75
CA VAL A 1006 -3.83 12.47 -1.96
C VAL A 1006 -3.86 13.69 -2.87
N HIS A 1007 -4.79 13.71 -3.81
CA HIS A 1007 -4.98 14.77 -4.80
C HIS A 1007 -4.55 16.19 -4.39
N TYR A 1008 -3.79 16.89 -5.25
CA TYR A 1008 -3.37 18.30 -5.10
C TYR A 1008 -4.52 19.28 -4.77
N GLN A 1009 -5.77 18.90 -5.09
CA GLN A 1009 -7.01 19.50 -4.58
C GLN A 1009 -6.98 19.80 -3.07
N GLN A 1010 -6.43 18.88 -2.26
CA GLN A 1010 -6.35 18.97 -0.81
C GLN A 1010 -5.54 20.19 -0.37
N ALA A 1011 -4.26 20.27 -0.76
CA ALA A 1011 -3.40 21.41 -0.48
C ALA A 1011 -4.01 22.73 -0.98
N MET A 1012 -4.52 22.76 -2.21
CA MET A 1012 -5.07 24.00 -2.78
C MET A 1012 -6.34 24.50 -2.10
N ILE A 1013 -7.15 23.63 -1.47
CA ILE A 1013 -8.32 24.06 -0.71
C ILE A 1013 -7.93 24.58 0.68
N LEU A 1014 -6.88 24.02 1.32
CA LEU A 1014 -6.30 24.59 2.54
C LEU A 1014 -5.62 25.94 2.28
N ALA A 1015 -4.77 26.02 1.25
CA ALA A 1015 -4.09 27.25 0.81
C ALA A 1015 -5.08 28.40 0.56
N LYS A 1016 -6.10 28.15 -0.28
CA LYS A 1016 -7.20 29.07 -0.57
C LYS A 1016 -7.91 29.61 0.68
N ASN A 1017 -8.03 28.81 1.75
CA ASN A 1017 -8.64 29.26 3.00
C ASN A 1017 -7.65 30.06 3.87
N LEU A 1018 -6.37 29.71 3.91
CA LEU A 1018 -5.32 30.50 4.56
C LEU A 1018 -5.17 31.89 3.92
N GLU A 1019 -5.12 31.95 2.58
CA GLU A 1019 -5.12 33.17 1.78
C GLU A 1019 -6.33 34.06 2.09
N ARG A 1020 -7.55 33.49 2.05
CA ARG A 1020 -8.81 34.20 2.32
C ARG A 1020 -8.90 34.78 3.74
N TYR A 1021 -8.17 34.21 4.69
CA TYR A 1021 -8.09 34.72 6.05
C TYR A 1021 -6.92 35.67 6.27
N ASP A 1022 -6.06 35.95 5.29
CA ASP A 1022 -4.79 36.68 5.49
C ASP A 1022 -3.94 36.00 6.59
N ILE A 1023 -3.53 34.76 6.31
CA ILE A 1023 -2.61 33.98 7.14
C ILE A 1023 -1.40 33.58 6.29
N LEU A 1024 -0.22 33.98 6.73
CA LEU A 1024 1.04 33.66 6.06
C LEU A 1024 1.45 32.20 6.30
N PHE A 1025 1.80 31.51 5.23
CA PHE A 1025 2.38 30.17 5.20
C PHE A 1025 3.42 30.09 4.08
N LYS A 1026 4.28 29.06 4.10
CA LYS A 1026 5.10 28.70 2.95
C LYS A 1026 4.41 27.58 2.16
N GLN A 1027 4.45 27.66 0.83
CA GLN A 1027 4.02 26.56 -0.04
C GLN A 1027 5.15 26.17 -1.00
N ILE A 1028 5.28 24.87 -1.26
CA ILE A 1028 6.12 24.31 -2.32
C ILE A 1028 5.25 23.35 -3.13
N SER A 1029 5.09 23.64 -4.42
CA SER A 1029 4.38 22.76 -5.36
C SER A 1029 5.38 22.18 -6.35
N TYR A 1030 5.39 20.86 -6.50
CA TYR A 1030 6.24 20.17 -7.47
C TYR A 1030 5.41 19.79 -8.69
N ALA A 1031 5.75 20.36 -9.84
CA ALA A 1031 5.11 20.01 -11.11
C ALA A 1031 5.39 18.53 -11.45
N ASP A 1032 4.38 17.83 -11.94
CA ASP A 1032 4.39 16.47 -12.47
C ASP A 1032 4.87 15.34 -11.53
N GLU A 1033 5.20 15.64 -10.27
CA GLU A 1033 5.52 14.64 -9.26
C GLU A 1033 4.27 13.96 -8.69
N ASP A 1034 4.41 12.65 -8.45
CA ASP A 1034 3.42 11.79 -7.78
C ASP A 1034 3.42 11.93 -6.24
N HIS A 1035 2.62 11.11 -5.56
CA HIS A 1035 2.51 11.11 -4.09
C HIS A 1035 3.85 10.91 -3.34
N GLY A 1036 4.82 10.23 -3.96
CA GLY A 1036 6.12 9.88 -3.37
C GLY A 1036 7.23 10.90 -3.61
N LEU A 1037 6.97 11.94 -4.42
CA LEU A 1037 7.87 13.08 -4.71
C LEU A 1037 9.30 12.65 -5.08
N SER A 1038 9.43 11.53 -5.80
CA SER A 1038 10.67 10.75 -5.85
C SER A 1038 11.83 11.47 -6.55
N ASN A 1039 11.57 12.24 -7.61
CA ASN A 1039 12.62 12.91 -8.38
C ASN A 1039 13.09 14.21 -7.70
N VAL A 1040 12.22 14.81 -6.89
CA VAL A 1040 12.48 16.08 -6.17
C VAL A 1040 12.96 15.89 -4.72
N ARG A 1041 13.18 14.65 -4.26
CA ARG A 1041 13.60 14.34 -2.88
C ARG A 1041 14.74 15.21 -2.33
N PRO A 1042 15.84 15.48 -3.06
CA PRO A 1042 16.89 16.36 -2.56
C PRO A 1042 16.39 17.79 -2.28
N HIS A 1043 15.57 18.36 -3.16
CA HIS A 1043 15.00 19.70 -2.96
C HIS A 1043 13.98 19.71 -1.81
N LEU A 1044 13.20 18.64 -1.66
CA LEU A 1044 12.26 18.45 -0.55
C LEU A 1044 12.99 18.50 0.81
N TYR A 1045 14.00 17.66 1.01
CA TYR A 1045 14.67 17.57 2.30
C TYR A 1045 15.52 18.81 2.62
N HIS A 1046 16.17 19.45 1.63
CA HIS A 1046 16.79 20.76 1.83
C HIS A 1046 15.77 21.86 2.20
N SER A 1047 14.55 21.79 1.65
CA SER A 1047 13.48 22.74 1.99
C SER A 1047 12.93 22.52 3.40
N LEU A 1048 12.80 21.25 3.82
CA LEU A 1048 12.40 20.88 5.18
C LEU A 1048 13.48 21.27 6.19
N ASP A 1049 14.74 20.90 5.95
CA ASP A 1049 15.88 21.26 6.78
C ASP A 1049 15.95 22.77 7.01
N ARG A 1050 15.94 23.56 5.92
CA ARG A 1050 15.90 25.02 6.01
C ARG A 1050 14.68 25.54 6.79
N PHE A 1051 13.49 24.96 6.60
CA PHE A 1051 12.29 25.39 7.32
C PHE A 1051 12.37 25.13 8.82
N PHE A 1052 12.89 23.96 9.24
CA PHE A 1052 13.06 23.63 10.64
C PHE A 1052 14.28 24.32 11.27
N GLY A 1053 15.36 24.56 10.53
CA GLY A 1053 16.43 25.47 10.92
C GLY A 1053 15.91 26.89 11.18
N GLU A 1054 15.12 27.47 10.26
CA GLU A 1054 14.41 28.74 10.47
C GLU A 1054 13.33 28.65 11.58
N CYS A 1055 12.90 27.45 11.99
CA CYS A 1055 12.01 27.25 13.13
C CYS A 1055 12.77 27.31 14.47
N PHE A 1056 13.84 26.53 14.59
CA PHE A 1056 14.64 26.28 15.80
C PHE A 1056 15.74 27.31 16.04
N ALA A 1057 16.08 28.15 15.05
CA ALA A 1057 17.02 29.24 15.21
C ALA A 1057 16.55 30.26 16.27
N SER A 1058 17.22 30.26 17.42
CA SER A 1058 17.06 31.28 18.45
C SER A 1058 17.15 32.68 17.88
N SER A 1059 16.24 33.57 18.29
CA SER A 1059 16.18 34.97 17.82
C SER A 1059 17.44 35.80 18.12
N ARG A 1060 18.39 35.26 18.90
CA ARG A 1060 19.73 35.84 19.08
C ARG A 1060 20.69 35.56 17.91
N LEU A 1061 20.60 34.42 17.23
CA LEU A 1061 21.53 34.03 16.16
C LEU A 1061 21.35 34.87 14.88
N MET A 1062 20.13 35.32 14.60
CA MET A 1062 19.78 36.26 13.52
C MET A 1062 20.45 37.65 13.62
N LYS A 1063 21.26 37.92 14.66
CA LYS A 1063 22.13 39.11 14.76
C LYS A 1063 23.59 38.89 14.37
N SER A 1064 24.03 37.65 14.15
CA SER A 1064 25.41 37.33 13.73
C SER A 1064 25.53 36.88 12.27
N ALA A 1065 24.41 36.72 11.56
CA ALA A 1065 24.35 36.39 10.14
C ALA A 1065 23.71 37.56 9.36
N LYS A 1066 24.38 38.71 9.33
CA LYS A 1066 23.90 39.93 8.66
C LYS A 1066 25.04 40.85 8.23
#